data_AF-A0A2H3ILQ7-F1
#
_entry.id   AF-A0A2H3ILQ7-F1
#
_cell.length_a   1.000
_cell.length_b   1.000
_cell.length_c   1.000
_cell.angle_alpha   90.00
_cell.angle_beta   90.00
_cell.angle_gamma   90.00
#
_symmetry.space_group_name_H-M   'P 1'
#
loop_
_entity.id
_entity.type
_entity.pdbx_description
1 polymer ?
#
loop_
_entity_poly.entity_id
_entity_poly.type
_entity_poly.pdbx_seq_one_letter_code
_entity_poly.pdbx_strand_id
1 'polypeptide(L)'
;MHYHAAMIRRNSDLEIHLPDADAPSSADIIDPADIEMLTSDDEKQILTLPPHIAARFYRRSGSARRASDKLSRRGSVSSIHSHHSNTSAHGGPQSDHLAQHLRRASILESRKARLADRAAHAEKVRLRAAVAKAATRNLQREERALAAQQARERLLAEITAKCEDEVRRAKKKAEETRELKAAKHARLRLEMAEKFAEAEKRRLQYQQTHRRPRTTSLPAGEESKMVKTVLNSLTRDAAARIVQKAWKNYVARRVIDSFRSLDLSQQKIGSMSFDDVSALLSKEAVLETMARVLRLCGLQDMEGGAMGERGAVRTFLSSYLILSHPSAVMSSDGEQEQDLIEKARDLVVSFEQITKRLLKHQSITSMSSELQVLGEAYSVFFSAFHAWKTHDSTVLIEIMLAQFVELELIWQTVKEDRAGGAADEYYQGIRHNQILLLARLKRLAGPDKALDMVKQALRKAKREKKRSKSSKQSIPRSAAVSTNADSHADSVSTPISETFNNVESAVLHELDKQRLSPHESFTKALTALPENRVLVHELLINREFRIEQTQFTEPRQQIMKHMTDMMRSDVDAGLGTKWIVAMATVIQDRLLRSLRPGNSLHVLISEALDPKLIENQCEAGTFSYDSFFDFMCRILPQLCAPFRDPEVKAFAENKTGDPIDRLSRLMGIIDLLSLDHTNFMIQVAAPQLIQEAPGYEQRTFQKGLEDGTITLERTKRFWQKNHNLVVDDMKRRDPEIAERRQVQPPAAKVYAQGLVDLVLNNAPVPSDLVPETLELDNARLEMLHMTAFKIAATAAILLTAKNLLKRDSRSQWKAEADRIMSLDFTEIKPERIQSIIESTRPMPAAARSQLLSTMRRVLSPIATATTSVDNTMNSQMPSVEYVSGPISSSASSSSASTSAAADSSTTSSSFTDPVARLILSRLRAHVLSRLSAASASERVRATTTASQSLAAAGMPEFVNEVGKLVDELGKVRDVDWTCHGLVYERVISESVSS
;
A
#
# COMPACT_ATOMS: atom_id res chain seq x y z
N MET A 1 -22.04 70.23 -23.63
CA MET A 1 -21.61 69.42 -24.79
C MET A 1 -21.87 67.98 -24.39
N HIS A 2 -22.99 67.30 -24.73
CA HIS A 2 -23.81 67.30 -25.95
C HIS A 2 -23.00 66.92 -27.20
N TYR A 3 -23.30 65.86 -27.98
CA TYR A 3 -24.33 64.77 -27.90
C TYR A 3 -23.64 63.39 -28.12
N HIS A 4 -24.21 62.17 -28.25
CA HIS A 4 -25.57 61.59 -28.48
C HIS A 4 -25.68 60.22 -27.70
N ALA A 5 -26.61 59.31 -28.03
CA ALA A 5 -27.97 59.22 -27.46
C ALA A 5 -28.77 58.00 -28.04
N ALA A 6 -29.26 57.09 -27.18
CA ALA A 6 -30.40 56.15 -27.38
C ALA A 6 -30.70 55.46 -26.01
N MET A 7 -31.88 55.54 -25.36
CA MET A 7 -33.22 54.99 -25.66
C MET A 7 -33.30 53.44 -25.54
N ILE A 8 -34.24 52.79 -24.82
CA ILE A 8 -35.53 53.12 -24.12
C ILE A 8 -35.73 52.10 -22.94
N ARG A 9 -36.11 52.46 -21.69
CA ARG A 9 -37.46 52.63 -21.06
C ARG A 9 -38.36 51.36 -21.09
N ARG A 10 -39.13 50.89 -20.07
CA ARG A 10 -39.92 51.42 -18.90
C ARG A 10 -39.89 50.38 -17.73
N ASN A 11 -40.11 50.67 -16.43
CA ASN A 11 -41.32 51.12 -15.68
C ASN A 11 -42.55 50.18 -15.83
N SER A 12 -43.47 49.96 -14.87
CA SER A 12 -43.58 49.96 -13.38
C SER A 12 -45.09 50.11 -13.05
N ASP A 13 -45.54 49.66 -11.86
CA ASP A 13 -46.88 49.97 -11.27
C ASP A 13 -48.11 49.36 -12.01
N LEU A 14 -49.34 49.21 -11.48
CA LEU A 14 -49.95 49.31 -10.13
C LEU A 14 -51.33 48.60 -10.17
N GLU A 15 -51.86 48.03 -9.07
CA GLU A 15 -53.28 48.19 -8.64
C GLU A 15 -53.60 47.50 -7.29
N ILE A 16 -54.74 47.87 -6.68
CA ILE A 16 -55.09 47.63 -5.26
C ILE A 16 -56.60 47.35 -5.12
N HIS A 17 -57.02 46.41 -4.26
CA HIS A 17 -58.33 46.47 -3.57
C HIS A 17 -58.37 45.73 -2.22
N LEU A 18 -59.28 46.19 -1.35
CA LEU A 18 -59.64 45.74 0.01
C LEU A 18 -61.20 45.83 0.10
N PRO A 19 -61.90 45.43 1.21
CA PRO A 19 -61.48 45.06 2.57
C PRO A 19 -61.91 43.59 2.89
N ASP A 20 -62.42 43.10 4.05
CA ASP A 20 -62.88 43.71 5.33
C ASP A 20 -63.04 42.69 6.49
N ALA A 21 -63.45 43.19 7.66
CA ALA A 21 -64.18 42.54 8.77
C ALA A 21 -63.48 41.52 9.73
N ASP A 22 -63.03 42.08 10.86
CA ASP A 22 -63.18 41.60 12.26
C ASP A 22 -62.49 40.34 12.84
N ALA A 23 -62.28 40.43 14.17
CA ALA A 23 -61.44 39.60 15.05
C ALA A 23 -62.33 38.81 16.08
N PRO A 24 -61.88 38.26 17.25
CA PRO A 24 -60.57 38.22 17.92
C PRO A 24 -60.11 36.75 18.21
N SER A 25 -59.15 36.38 19.09
CA SER A 25 -58.48 37.05 20.21
C SER A 25 -57.09 36.48 20.58
N SER A 26 -56.17 37.38 20.95
CA SER A 26 -55.08 37.24 21.95
C SER A 26 -54.43 35.88 22.23
N ALA A 27 -53.11 35.80 21.98
CA ALA A 27 -52.18 34.98 22.75
C ALA A 27 -51.17 35.92 23.43
N ASP A 28 -51.11 35.91 24.77
CA ASP A 28 -50.21 36.77 25.56
C ASP A 28 -48.90 36.07 25.94
N ILE A 29 -47.87 36.89 26.15
CA ILE A 29 -46.48 36.46 26.42
C ILE A 29 -46.12 36.75 27.88
N ILE A 30 -45.68 35.75 28.64
CA ILE A 30 -44.95 35.94 29.91
C ILE A 30 -43.78 34.95 30.00
N ASP A 31 -42.57 35.50 30.00
CA ASP A 31 -41.31 34.92 30.49
C ASP A 31 -41.07 35.34 31.96
N PRO A 32 -40.11 34.78 32.72
CA PRO A 32 -39.47 33.46 32.64
C PRO A 32 -39.30 32.80 34.05
N ALA A 33 -38.50 31.71 34.11
CA ALA A 33 -37.72 31.22 35.27
C ALA A 33 -38.40 30.91 36.62
N ASP A 34 -38.32 29.65 37.10
CA ASP A 34 -37.20 29.19 37.95
C ASP A 34 -37.26 27.65 38.23
N ILE A 35 -36.35 27.14 39.08
CA ILE A 35 -36.28 25.78 39.67
C ILE A 35 -35.62 24.68 38.79
N GLU A 36 -34.28 24.70 38.80
CA GLU A 36 -33.37 23.64 39.28
C GLU A 36 -33.57 22.13 38.96
N MET A 37 -32.48 21.56 38.41
CA MET A 37 -31.81 20.30 38.79
C MET A 37 -32.48 18.90 38.63
N LEU A 38 -32.08 18.25 37.53
CA LEU A 38 -31.26 17.00 37.48
C LEU A 38 -31.74 15.62 38.03
N THR A 39 -31.32 14.60 37.27
CA THR A 39 -30.95 13.21 37.66
C THR A 39 -32.00 12.15 38.06
N SER A 40 -32.28 11.26 37.08
CA SER A 40 -32.12 9.77 37.11
C SER A 40 -32.78 8.87 38.18
N ASP A 41 -33.39 7.80 37.63
CA ASP A 41 -33.42 6.40 38.09
C ASP A 41 -34.50 5.85 39.07
N ASP A 42 -35.26 4.89 38.50
CA ASP A 42 -35.58 3.53 38.97
C ASP A 42 -36.95 3.08 39.59
N GLU A 43 -37.31 1.86 39.15
CA GLU A 43 -38.16 0.82 39.73
C GLU A 43 -39.72 0.89 39.90
N LYS A 44 -40.31 -0.33 39.81
CA LYS A 44 -41.58 -0.83 40.44
C LYS A 44 -42.94 -0.36 39.84
N GLN A 45 -44.08 -1.06 39.96
CA GLN A 45 -44.48 -2.50 40.12
C GLN A 45 -46.06 -2.52 40.10
N ILE A 46 -46.87 -3.55 39.77
CA ILE A 46 -46.80 -4.93 39.20
C ILE A 46 -48.11 -5.18 38.38
N LEU A 47 -48.25 -6.33 37.69
CA LEU A 47 -49.41 -7.27 37.70
C LEU A 47 -49.65 -8.02 36.37
N THR A 48 -49.86 -9.34 36.44
CA THR A 48 -50.31 -10.22 35.34
C THR A 48 -51.64 -10.89 35.68
N LEU A 49 -52.46 -11.20 34.66
CA LEU A 49 -53.79 -11.82 34.82
C LEU A 49 -53.77 -13.35 34.61
N PRO A 50 -54.72 -14.12 35.20
CA PRO A 50 -54.67 -15.59 35.21
C PRO A 50 -54.79 -16.28 33.83
N PRO A 51 -54.14 -17.45 33.64
CA PRO A 51 -53.88 -18.01 32.31
C PRO A 51 -55.09 -18.59 31.56
N HIS A 52 -56.25 -18.77 32.21
CA HIS A 52 -57.39 -19.45 31.58
C HIS A 52 -58.07 -18.64 30.45
N ILE A 53 -57.95 -17.31 30.47
CA ILE A 53 -58.57 -16.42 29.47
C ILE A 53 -57.71 -16.32 28.20
N ALA A 54 -56.38 -16.28 28.35
CA ALA A 54 -55.44 -16.23 27.22
C ALA A 54 -55.55 -17.45 26.28
N ALA A 55 -55.97 -18.60 26.81
CA ALA A 55 -56.13 -19.86 26.07
C ALA A 55 -57.22 -19.85 24.98
N ARG A 56 -58.10 -18.84 24.94
CA ARG A 56 -59.18 -18.76 23.93
C ARG A 56 -58.82 -18.12 22.60
N PHE A 57 -57.77 -17.29 22.53
CA PHE A 57 -57.54 -16.41 21.36
C PHE A 57 -56.34 -16.76 20.47
N TYR A 58 -55.51 -17.74 20.84
CA TYR A 58 -54.39 -18.20 20.00
C TYR A 58 -54.31 -19.73 19.88
N ARG A 59 -54.90 -20.29 18.82
CA ARG A 59 -54.57 -21.65 18.33
C ARG A 59 -53.84 -21.58 16.99
N ARG A 60 -52.51 -21.71 17.05
CA ARG A 60 -51.64 -21.87 15.87
C ARG A 60 -51.57 -23.35 15.49
N SER A 61 -51.85 -23.68 14.23
CA SER A 61 -51.67 -25.04 13.71
C SER A 61 -50.19 -25.43 13.69
N GLY A 62 -49.87 -26.64 14.17
CA GLY A 62 -48.51 -27.18 14.25
C GLY A 62 -48.54 -28.71 14.30
N SER A 63 -47.82 -29.34 13.37
CA SER A 63 -47.80 -30.78 13.09
C SER A 63 -47.71 -31.73 14.29
N ALA A 64 -48.54 -32.78 14.28
CA ALA A 64 -48.30 -34.03 15.04
C ALA A 64 -48.07 -35.19 14.06
N ARG A 65 -47.21 -36.15 14.44
CA ARG A 65 -46.89 -37.34 13.63
C ARG A 65 -47.95 -38.44 13.85
N ARG A 66 -48.19 -39.27 12.82
CA ARG A 66 -48.75 -40.63 12.97
C ARG A 66 -48.03 -41.60 12.04
N ALA A 67 -48.06 -42.88 12.40
CA ALA A 67 -47.61 -44.03 11.60
C ALA A 67 -48.76 -45.06 11.52
N SER A 68 -48.60 -46.09 10.67
CA SER A 68 -49.53 -47.24 10.44
C SER A 68 -50.99 -46.86 10.09
N ASP A 69 -51.62 -47.35 9.02
CA ASP A 69 -51.41 -48.61 8.31
C ASP A 69 -52.23 -48.66 6.99
N LYS A 70 -51.82 -49.53 6.06
CA LYS A 70 -52.64 -50.21 5.02
C LYS A 70 -53.79 -49.43 4.32
N LEU A 71 -53.60 -49.08 3.03
CA LEU A 71 -54.11 -49.90 1.91
C LEU A 71 -53.75 -49.37 0.50
N SER A 72 -53.63 -50.35 -0.42
CA SER A 72 -53.38 -50.30 -1.87
C SER A 72 -53.87 -49.07 -2.66
N ARG A 73 -52.93 -48.46 -3.43
CA ARG A 73 -52.87 -48.66 -4.90
C ARG A 73 -51.54 -48.19 -5.50
N ARG A 74 -50.72 -49.14 -5.95
CA ARG A 74 -49.52 -48.90 -6.77
C ARG A 74 -49.95 -48.70 -8.22
N GLY A 75 -49.59 -47.56 -8.82
CA GLY A 75 -49.68 -47.40 -10.27
C GLY A 75 -48.54 -48.14 -10.96
N SER A 76 -48.84 -49.00 -11.92
CA SER A 76 -47.84 -49.64 -12.80
C SER A 76 -48.48 -49.93 -14.16
N VAL A 77 -47.67 -49.88 -15.21
CA VAL A 77 -48.09 -49.75 -16.60
C VAL A 77 -48.38 -51.09 -17.30
N SER A 78 -49.28 -51.01 -18.30
CA SER A 78 -49.29 -51.78 -19.56
C SER A 78 -49.22 -53.33 -19.57
N SER A 79 -50.38 -53.95 -19.83
CA SER A 79 -50.61 -54.98 -20.86
C SER A 79 -52.07 -54.80 -21.34
N ILE A 80 -52.47 -54.91 -22.61
CA ILE A 80 -52.23 -55.90 -23.68
C ILE A 80 -52.88 -57.27 -23.38
N HIS A 81 -54.21 -57.35 -23.51
CA HIS A 81 -54.87 -58.34 -24.40
C HIS A 81 -56.33 -57.97 -24.74
N SER A 82 -56.99 -58.84 -25.52
CA SER A 82 -58.10 -58.55 -26.43
C SER A 82 -59.50 -59.02 -25.95
N HIS A 83 -60.49 -58.81 -26.83
CA HIS A 83 -61.91 -59.23 -26.76
C HIS A 83 -62.79 -58.39 -25.80
N HIS A 84 -64.05 -58.07 -26.10
CA HIS A 84 -64.93 -58.52 -27.19
C HIS A 84 -65.50 -57.36 -28.04
N SER A 85 -65.99 -57.68 -29.23
CA SER A 85 -66.74 -56.78 -30.12
C SER A 85 -68.17 -57.30 -30.36
N ASN A 86 -68.95 -56.52 -31.10
CA ASN A 86 -70.27 -56.84 -31.71
C ASN A 86 -71.46 -56.86 -30.71
N THR A 87 -72.43 -55.95 -30.71
CA THR A 87 -73.32 -55.33 -31.75
C THR A 87 -74.62 -56.10 -32.02
N SER A 88 -75.73 -55.59 -31.48
CA SER A 88 -77.09 -55.61 -32.06
C SER A 88 -78.07 -54.90 -31.11
N ALA A 89 -79.24 -54.42 -31.53
CA ALA A 89 -79.59 -53.77 -32.81
C ALA A 89 -80.90 -53.00 -32.60
N HIS A 90 -80.96 -51.71 -32.97
CA HIS A 90 -82.23 -51.00 -33.18
C HIS A 90 -82.06 -49.87 -34.20
N GLY A 91 -82.84 -49.93 -35.28
CA GLY A 91 -82.84 -48.93 -36.34
C GLY A 91 -83.76 -47.76 -35.99
N GLY A 92 -83.22 -46.73 -35.34
CA GLY A 92 -83.80 -45.38 -35.39
C GLY A 92 -83.31 -44.63 -36.64
N PRO A 93 -84.01 -43.57 -37.10
CA PRO A 93 -83.54 -42.76 -38.23
C PRO A 93 -82.19 -42.10 -37.91
N GLN A 94 -81.31 -41.99 -38.92
CA GLN A 94 -79.95 -41.48 -38.76
C GLN A 94 -79.88 -40.08 -38.12
N SER A 95 -80.94 -39.29 -38.25
CA SER A 95 -81.13 -37.99 -37.60
C SER A 95 -80.97 -38.03 -36.08
N ASP A 96 -81.45 -39.07 -35.39
CA ASP A 96 -81.40 -39.13 -33.93
C ASP A 96 -80.00 -39.43 -33.41
N HIS A 97 -79.25 -40.33 -34.06
CA HIS A 97 -77.86 -40.60 -33.73
C HIS A 97 -76.99 -39.36 -33.98
N LEU A 98 -77.21 -38.66 -35.10
CA LEU A 98 -76.55 -37.38 -35.39
C LEU A 98 -76.90 -36.33 -34.32
N ALA A 99 -78.18 -36.17 -33.98
CA ALA A 99 -78.64 -35.24 -32.95
C ALA A 99 -78.14 -35.60 -31.53
N GLN A 100 -77.92 -36.88 -31.23
CA GLN A 100 -77.31 -37.31 -29.97
C GLN A 100 -75.80 -36.98 -29.95
N HIS A 101 -75.09 -37.16 -31.06
CA HIS A 101 -73.70 -36.73 -31.21
C HIS A 101 -73.55 -35.20 -31.11
N LEU A 102 -74.42 -34.42 -31.76
CA LEU A 102 -74.42 -32.96 -31.67
C LEU A 102 -74.74 -32.46 -30.25
N ARG A 103 -75.73 -33.06 -29.56
CA ARG A 103 -75.99 -32.79 -28.14
C ARG A 103 -74.79 -33.13 -27.25
N ARG A 104 -74.11 -34.25 -27.48
CA ARG A 104 -72.88 -34.64 -26.78
C ARG A 104 -71.73 -33.65 -27.05
N ALA A 105 -71.57 -33.20 -28.29
CA ALA A 105 -70.56 -32.21 -28.68
C ALA A 105 -70.80 -30.87 -27.95
N SER A 106 -72.04 -30.35 -27.97
CA SER A 106 -72.40 -29.12 -27.24
C SER A 106 -72.15 -29.21 -25.72
N ILE A 107 -72.41 -30.37 -25.11
CA ILE A 107 -72.13 -30.59 -23.69
C ILE A 107 -70.61 -30.60 -23.41
N LEU A 108 -69.81 -31.18 -24.30
CA LEU A 108 -68.34 -31.16 -24.19
C LEU A 108 -67.77 -29.76 -24.45
N GLU A 109 -68.32 -29.03 -25.41
CA GLU A 109 -67.93 -27.66 -25.75
C GLU A 109 -68.25 -26.67 -24.64
N SER A 110 -69.47 -26.69 -24.10
CA SER A 110 -69.83 -25.88 -22.92
C SER A 110 -69.01 -26.26 -21.68
N ARG A 111 -68.54 -27.52 -21.56
CA ARG A 111 -67.58 -27.92 -20.52
C ARG A 111 -66.16 -27.38 -20.79
N LYS A 112 -65.73 -27.37 -22.06
CA LYS A 112 -64.45 -26.79 -22.50
C LYS A 112 -64.41 -25.27 -22.24
N ALA A 113 -65.47 -24.55 -22.58
CA ALA A 113 -65.65 -23.11 -22.30
C ALA A 113 -65.49 -22.83 -20.80
N ARG A 114 -66.28 -23.49 -19.94
CA ARG A 114 -66.20 -23.33 -18.47
C ARG A 114 -64.85 -23.72 -17.85
N LEU A 115 -64.01 -24.50 -18.55
CA LEU A 115 -62.64 -24.77 -18.14
C LEU A 115 -61.67 -23.68 -18.63
N ALA A 116 -61.87 -23.15 -19.84
CA ALA A 116 -61.13 -21.98 -20.34
C ALA A 116 -61.40 -20.73 -19.48
N ASP A 117 -62.65 -20.48 -19.08
CA ASP A 117 -63.03 -19.37 -18.17
C ASP A 117 -62.29 -19.48 -16.82
N ARG A 118 -62.19 -20.69 -16.27
CA ARG A 118 -61.46 -20.97 -15.03
C ARG A 118 -59.95 -20.77 -15.19
N ALA A 119 -59.38 -21.15 -16.34
CA ALA A 119 -57.97 -20.89 -16.65
C ALA A 119 -57.68 -19.40 -16.82
N ALA A 120 -58.53 -18.67 -17.55
CA ALA A 120 -58.43 -17.22 -17.72
C ALA A 120 -58.59 -16.48 -16.37
N HIS A 121 -59.48 -16.95 -15.49
CA HIS A 121 -59.60 -16.42 -14.13
C HIS A 121 -58.34 -16.71 -13.29
N ALA A 122 -57.76 -17.90 -13.38
CA ALA A 122 -56.53 -18.25 -12.68
C ALA A 122 -55.35 -17.36 -13.13
N GLU A 123 -55.19 -17.12 -14.43
CA GLU A 123 -54.22 -16.17 -14.96
C GLU A 123 -54.49 -14.73 -14.51
N LYS A 124 -55.74 -14.28 -14.52
CA LYS A 124 -56.12 -12.95 -14.02
C LYS A 124 -55.79 -12.76 -12.53
N VAL A 125 -55.91 -13.81 -11.72
CA VAL A 125 -55.47 -13.81 -10.31
C VAL A 125 -53.95 -13.84 -10.20
N ARG A 126 -53.25 -14.66 -11.01
CA ARG A 126 -51.78 -14.73 -11.05
C ARG A 126 -51.16 -13.37 -11.40
N LEU A 127 -51.70 -12.68 -12.41
CA LEU A 127 -51.28 -11.35 -12.82
C LEU A 127 -51.54 -10.30 -11.73
N ARG A 128 -52.72 -10.30 -11.10
CA ARG A 128 -53.02 -9.41 -9.96
C ARG A 128 -52.06 -9.62 -8.78
N ALA A 129 -51.77 -10.87 -8.43
CA ALA A 129 -50.81 -11.20 -7.38
C ALA A 129 -49.37 -10.78 -7.74
N ALA A 130 -48.97 -10.94 -9.01
CA ALA A 130 -47.68 -10.48 -9.51
C ALA A 130 -47.54 -8.95 -9.45
N VAL A 131 -48.58 -8.20 -9.85
CA VAL A 131 -48.61 -6.72 -9.76
C VAL A 131 -48.54 -6.26 -8.31
N ALA A 132 -49.32 -6.85 -7.39
CA ALA A 132 -49.27 -6.50 -5.96
C ALA A 132 -47.88 -6.78 -5.33
N LYS A 133 -47.24 -7.89 -5.73
CA LYS A 133 -45.87 -8.24 -5.30
C LYS A 133 -44.79 -7.35 -5.95
N ALA A 134 -45.03 -6.83 -7.16
CA ALA A 134 -44.15 -5.85 -7.79
C ALA A 134 -44.25 -4.48 -7.11
N ALA A 135 -45.46 -4.00 -6.82
CA ALA A 135 -45.71 -2.73 -6.15
C ALA A 135 -45.04 -2.68 -4.76
N THR A 136 -45.26 -3.69 -3.92
CA THR A 136 -44.63 -3.78 -2.59
C THR A 136 -43.10 -3.87 -2.65
N ARG A 137 -42.53 -4.54 -3.66
CA ARG A 137 -41.08 -4.58 -3.89
C ARG A 137 -40.50 -3.24 -4.34
N ASN A 138 -41.25 -2.45 -5.11
CA ASN A 138 -40.81 -1.12 -5.55
C ASN A 138 -40.86 -0.12 -4.39
N LEU A 139 -41.95 -0.10 -3.62
CA LEU A 139 -42.08 0.73 -2.43
C LEU A 139 -40.96 0.46 -1.41
N GLN A 140 -40.63 -0.80 -1.14
CA GLN A 140 -39.46 -1.19 -0.31
C GLN A 140 -38.09 -0.84 -0.90
N ARG A 141 -37.99 -0.52 -2.19
CA ARG A 141 -36.76 0.00 -2.83
C ARG A 141 -36.70 1.51 -2.73
N GLU A 142 -37.82 2.19 -2.91
CA GLU A 142 -37.97 3.64 -2.75
C GLU A 142 -37.69 4.06 -1.30
N GLU A 143 -38.28 3.38 -0.31
CA GLU A 143 -37.97 3.57 1.12
C GLU A 143 -36.46 3.43 1.43
N ARG A 144 -35.80 2.42 0.83
CA ARG A 144 -34.36 2.20 1.01
C ARG A 144 -33.50 3.22 0.29
N ALA A 145 -33.92 3.71 -0.87
CA ALA A 145 -33.24 4.77 -1.60
C ALA A 145 -33.31 6.09 -0.84
N LEU A 146 -34.47 6.45 -0.30
CA LEU A 146 -34.66 7.62 0.56
C LEU A 146 -33.86 7.51 1.86
N ALA A 147 -33.86 6.35 2.52
CA ALA A 147 -33.04 6.11 3.72
C ALA A 147 -31.53 6.22 3.43
N ALA A 148 -31.07 5.74 2.26
CA ALA A 148 -29.68 5.88 1.83
C ALA A 148 -29.31 7.32 1.46
N GLN A 149 -30.22 8.10 0.87
CA GLN A 149 -30.06 9.53 0.63
C GLN A 149 -29.93 10.30 1.95
N GLN A 150 -30.86 10.09 2.89
CA GLN A 150 -30.81 10.73 4.22
C GLN A 150 -29.54 10.35 5.01
N ALA A 151 -29.06 9.10 4.89
CA ALA A 151 -27.79 8.69 5.49
C ALA A 151 -26.59 9.43 4.85
N ARG A 152 -26.56 9.55 3.52
CA ARG A 152 -25.54 10.32 2.80
C ARG A 152 -25.57 11.80 3.17
N GLU A 153 -26.74 12.41 3.25
CA GLU A 153 -26.93 13.82 3.63
C GLU A 153 -26.47 14.09 5.06
N ARG A 154 -26.76 13.19 6.01
CA ARG A 154 -26.23 13.28 7.39
C ARG A 154 -24.70 13.20 7.44
N LEU A 155 -24.09 12.28 6.70
CA LEU A 155 -22.63 12.16 6.64
C LEU A 155 -21.98 13.39 5.98
N LEU A 156 -22.60 13.94 4.92
CA LEU A 156 -22.15 15.19 4.32
C LEU A 156 -22.29 16.38 5.28
N ALA A 157 -23.40 16.46 6.03
CA ALA A 157 -23.61 17.48 7.04
C ALA A 157 -22.56 17.40 8.18
N GLU A 158 -22.27 16.19 8.67
CA GLU A 158 -21.23 15.93 9.67
C GLU A 158 -19.83 16.33 9.17
N ILE A 159 -19.51 16.01 7.91
CA ILE A 159 -18.25 16.45 7.28
C ILE A 159 -18.21 17.99 7.18
N THR A 160 -19.28 18.64 6.73
CA THR A 160 -19.31 20.11 6.65
C THR A 160 -19.18 20.77 8.03
N ALA A 161 -19.78 20.21 9.08
CA ALA A 161 -19.64 20.71 10.44
C ALA A 161 -18.19 20.57 10.95
N LYS A 162 -17.54 19.43 10.70
CA LYS A 162 -16.12 19.22 11.05
C LYS A 162 -15.19 20.20 10.31
N CYS A 163 -15.42 20.40 9.00
CA CYS A 163 -14.67 21.38 8.23
C CYS A 163 -14.95 22.83 8.68
N GLU A 164 -16.18 23.16 9.08
CA GLU A 164 -16.50 24.48 9.65
C GLU A 164 -15.78 24.69 10.99
N ASP A 165 -15.78 23.70 11.88
CA ASP A 165 -15.05 23.70 13.14
C ASP A 165 -13.54 23.90 12.95
N GLU A 166 -12.93 23.20 11.99
CA GLU A 166 -11.53 23.37 11.63
C GLU A 166 -11.24 24.78 11.09
N VAL A 167 -12.10 25.31 10.21
CA VAL A 167 -12.00 26.69 9.72
C VAL A 167 -12.22 27.70 10.86
N ARG A 168 -13.08 27.41 11.85
CA ARG A 168 -13.30 28.27 13.03
C ARG A 168 -12.07 28.28 13.94
N ARG A 169 -11.44 27.12 14.17
CA ARG A 169 -10.15 27.01 14.89
C ARG A 169 -9.03 27.73 14.16
N ALA A 170 -8.93 27.59 12.83
CA ALA A 170 -7.94 28.27 12.00
C ALA A 170 -8.13 29.79 12.02
N LYS A 171 -9.37 30.28 11.93
CA LYS A 171 -9.73 31.71 12.09
C LYS A 171 -9.33 32.24 13.46
N LYS A 172 -9.68 31.53 14.55
CA LYS A 172 -9.30 31.92 15.92
C LYS A 172 -7.78 32.03 16.07
N LYS A 173 -7.01 31.06 15.55
CA LYS A 173 -5.54 31.10 15.58
C LYS A 173 -4.95 32.23 14.72
N ALA A 174 -5.60 32.58 13.60
CA ALA A 174 -5.22 33.75 12.79
C ALA A 174 -5.52 35.08 13.50
N GLU A 175 -6.58 35.14 14.30
CA GLU A 175 -6.97 36.28 15.14
C GLU A 175 -6.01 36.43 16.33
N GLU A 176 -5.80 35.39 17.13
CA GLU A 176 -4.82 35.35 18.23
C GLU A 176 -3.40 35.75 17.76
N THR A 177 -2.97 35.31 16.58
CA THR A 177 -1.66 35.71 16.03
C THR A 177 -1.63 37.12 15.44
N ARG A 178 -2.79 37.71 15.10
CA ARG A 178 -2.93 39.14 14.75
C ARG A 178 -2.89 40.01 16.01
N GLU A 179 -3.61 39.63 17.05
CA GLU A 179 -3.60 40.29 18.36
C GLU A 179 -2.21 40.26 18.99
N LEU A 180 -1.54 39.10 19.01
CA LEU A 180 -0.19 38.97 19.56
C LEU A 180 0.84 39.83 18.79
N LYS A 181 0.67 40.03 17.48
CA LYS A 181 1.46 41.00 16.70
C LYS A 181 1.11 42.44 17.06
N ALA A 182 -0.17 42.78 17.19
CA ALA A 182 -0.64 44.11 17.59
C ALA A 182 -0.13 44.49 18.99
N ALA A 183 -0.22 43.57 19.97
CA ALA A 183 0.29 43.74 21.33
C ALA A 183 1.81 43.95 21.36
N LYS A 184 2.58 43.21 20.54
CA LYS A 184 4.03 43.46 20.38
C LYS A 184 4.32 44.85 19.82
N HIS A 185 3.58 45.31 18.81
CA HIS A 185 3.73 46.68 18.29
C HIS A 185 3.28 47.76 19.29
N ALA A 186 2.23 47.52 20.08
CA ALA A 186 1.79 48.42 21.14
C ALA A 186 2.84 48.54 22.25
N ARG A 187 3.40 47.40 22.72
CA ARG A 187 4.50 47.37 23.68
C ARG A 187 5.73 48.13 23.16
N LEU A 188 6.14 47.91 21.91
CA LEU A 188 7.26 48.64 21.31
C LEU A 188 6.99 50.15 21.21
N ARG A 189 5.74 50.58 20.98
CA ARG A 189 5.38 52.01 21.06
C ARG A 189 5.48 52.57 22.48
N LEU A 190 5.06 51.80 23.50
CA LEU A 190 5.21 52.20 24.91
C LEU A 190 6.69 52.30 25.30
N GLU A 191 7.51 51.28 25.01
CA GLU A 191 8.96 51.30 25.29
C GLU A 191 9.68 52.45 24.57
N MET A 192 9.20 52.90 23.40
CA MET A 192 9.71 54.10 22.73
C MET A 192 9.20 55.39 23.40
N ALA A 193 7.92 55.47 23.76
CA ALA A 193 7.35 56.62 24.46
C ALA A 193 7.99 56.85 25.84
N GLU A 194 8.28 55.77 26.58
CA GLU A 194 9.03 55.81 27.84
C GLU A 194 10.45 56.35 27.63
N LYS A 195 11.17 55.90 26.59
CA LYS A 195 12.51 56.42 26.24
C LYS A 195 12.46 57.90 25.86
N PHE A 196 11.44 58.35 25.14
CA PHE A 196 11.24 59.78 24.84
C PHE A 196 10.94 60.59 26.11
N ALA A 197 10.04 60.12 26.97
CA ALA A 197 9.71 60.78 28.24
C ALA A 197 10.89 60.80 29.22
N GLU A 198 11.74 59.77 29.22
CA GLU A 198 12.95 59.71 30.05
C GLU A 198 14.07 60.62 29.48
N ALA A 199 14.21 60.71 28.15
CA ALA A 199 15.08 61.68 27.50
C ALA A 199 14.62 63.12 27.75
N GLU A 200 13.32 63.38 27.76
CA GLU A 200 12.75 64.69 28.10
C GLU A 200 12.95 65.02 29.58
N LYS A 201 12.75 64.07 30.51
CA LYS A 201 13.13 64.23 31.92
C LYS A 201 14.61 64.59 32.08
N ARG A 202 15.52 63.90 31.38
CA ARG A 202 16.96 64.24 31.38
C ARG A 202 17.21 65.64 30.82
N ARG A 203 16.59 66.02 29.70
CA ARG A 203 16.67 67.38 29.13
C ARG A 203 16.20 68.45 30.12
N LEU A 204 15.09 68.22 30.82
CA LEU A 204 14.57 69.14 31.84
C LEU A 204 15.51 69.21 33.07
N GLN A 205 16.09 68.09 33.50
CA GLN A 205 17.12 68.08 34.54
C GLN A 205 18.38 68.85 34.13
N TYR A 206 18.83 68.75 32.87
CA TYR A 206 19.92 69.57 32.32
C TYR A 206 19.57 71.06 32.18
N GLN A 207 18.29 71.42 32.07
CA GLN A 207 17.84 72.82 32.10
C GLN A 207 17.72 73.37 33.53
N GLN A 208 17.26 72.57 34.49
CA GLN A 208 17.17 72.96 35.90
C GLN A 208 18.54 73.05 36.60
N THR A 209 19.53 72.27 36.15
CA THR A 209 20.90 72.30 36.68
C THR A 209 21.71 73.48 36.11
N HIS A 210 21.38 74.69 36.56
CA HIS A 210 22.17 75.90 36.28
C HIS A 210 23.66 75.67 36.58
N ARG A 211 24.52 76.02 35.62
CA ARG A 211 25.98 75.85 35.69
C ARG A 211 26.55 76.50 36.97
N ARG A 212 27.12 75.70 37.88
CA ARG A 212 27.93 76.23 38.98
C ARG A 212 29.30 76.72 38.46
N PRO A 213 29.81 77.87 38.93
CA PRO A 213 31.14 78.37 38.59
C PRO A 213 32.26 77.56 39.29
N ARG A 214 33.51 77.87 38.94
CA ARG A 214 34.69 77.01 39.16
C ARG A 214 35.68 77.63 40.15
N THR A 215 35.73 77.09 41.37
CA THR A 215 36.68 77.45 42.47
C THR A 215 37.06 76.16 43.21
N THR A 216 38.25 75.57 43.05
CA THR A 216 39.58 75.90 43.66
C THR A 216 39.80 75.37 45.09
N SER A 217 40.87 74.57 45.22
CA SER A 217 41.75 74.33 46.39
C SER A 217 41.26 73.63 47.69
N LEU A 218 41.78 72.40 47.84
CA LEU A 218 42.45 71.83 49.03
C LEU A 218 41.63 71.21 50.18
N PRO A 219 42.25 70.30 51.00
CA PRO A 219 41.53 69.14 51.54
C PRO A 219 41.55 68.99 53.08
N ALA A 220 40.73 68.05 53.56
CA ALA A 220 40.90 67.35 54.83
C ALA A 220 40.49 65.88 54.64
N GLY A 221 41.04 64.96 55.44
CA GLY A 221 40.67 63.54 55.43
C GLY A 221 40.58 63.01 56.86
N GLU A 222 39.95 61.85 57.04
CA GLU A 222 40.06 61.06 58.27
C GLU A 222 39.79 59.57 58.00
N GLU A 223 40.10 58.71 58.98
CA GLU A 223 40.53 57.33 58.73
C GLU A 223 39.51 56.22 59.06
N SER A 224 39.83 55.01 58.59
CA SER A 224 39.14 53.76 58.92
C SER A 224 39.18 53.43 60.42
N LYS A 225 38.02 53.14 61.02
CA LYS A 225 37.92 52.49 62.35
C LYS A 225 36.86 51.38 62.33
N MET A 226 37.28 50.18 62.71
CA MET A 226 36.39 49.02 62.92
C MET A 226 35.47 49.25 64.13
N VAL A 227 34.21 48.78 64.03
CA VAL A 227 33.31 48.65 65.18
C VAL A 227 33.03 47.16 65.43
N LYS A 228 33.13 46.74 66.69
CA LYS A 228 33.04 45.33 67.11
C LYS A 228 31.61 44.80 66.98
N THR A 229 31.45 43.60 66.43
CA THR A 229 30.19 42.84 66.46
C THR A 229 29.95 42.22 67.83
N VAL A 230 28.80 42.52 68.45
CA VAL A 230 28.34 41.85 69.67
C VAL A 230 27.64 40.55 69.29
N LEU A 231 28.04 39.43 69.90
CA LEU A 231 27.41 38.13 69.70
C LEU A 231 26.13 38.01 70.52
N ASN A 232 24.98 38.26 69.89
CA ASN A 232 23.67 37.96 70.48
C ASN A 232 23.55 36.45 70.74
N SER A 233 23.16 36.07 71.94
CA SER A 233 22.97 34.66 72.32
C SER A 233 21.80 34.04 71.56
N LEU A 234 22.04 32.89 70.94
CA LEU A 234 21.06 32.23 70.06
C LEU A 234 19.93 31.61 70.89
N THR A 235 18.68 32.05 70.65
CA THR A 235 17.48 31.55 71.35
C THR A 235 17.36 30.03 71.23
N ARG A 236 16.87 29.35 72.28
CA ARG A 236 16.75 27.88 72.33
C ARG A 236 16.09 27.28 71.09
N ASP A 237 15.04 27.89 70.57
CA ASP A 237 14.31 27.40 69.40
C ASP A 237 14.97 27.74 68.06
N ALA A 238 15.86 28.73 68.03
CA ALA A 238 16.74 28.99 66.89
C ALA A 238 17.89 27.98 66.86
N ALA A 239 18.51 27.70 68.02
CA ALA A 239 19.50 26.64 68.18
C ALA A 239 18.92 25.26 67.81
N ALA A 240 17.73 24.92 68.32
CA ALA A 240 17.02 23.69 68.00
C ALA A 240 16.73 23.56 66.50
N ARG A 241 16.26 24.63 65.83
CA ARG A 241 16.04 24.63 64.38
C ARG A 241 17.33 24.47 63.57
N ILE A 242 18.46 25.06 64.00
CA ILE A 242 19.76 24.85 63.34
C ILE A 242 20.23 23.40 63.52
N VAL A 243 20.15 22.83 64.73
CA VAL A 243 20.50 21.43 65.00
C VAL A 243 19.61 20.46 64.22
N GLN A 244 18.29 20.70 64.18
CA GLN A 244 17.36 19.91 63.38
C GLN A 244 17.65 20.01 61.87
N LYS A 245 18.00 21.19 61.35
CA LYS A 245 18.39 21.38 59.94
C LYS A 245 19.70 20.65 59.63
N ALA A 246 20.70 20.73 60.52
CA ALA A 246 21.95 19.99 60.39
C ALA A 246 21.72 18.47 60.42
N TRP A 247 20.90 17.98 61.36
CA TRP A 247 20.53 16.56 61.47
C TRP A 247 19.77 16.04 60.25
N LYS A 248 18.74 16.78 59.78
CA LYS A 248 18.02 16.42 58.55
C LYS A 248 18.94 16.37 57.33
N ASN A 249 19.85 17.35 57.18
CA ASN A 249 20.85 17.34 56.12
C ASN A 249 21.84 16.16 56.26
N TYR A 250 22.22 15.76 57.48
CA TYR A 250 23.11 14.61 57.73
C TYR A 250 22.44 13.27 57.43
N VAL A 251 21.19 13.06 57.86
CA VAL A 251 20.39 11.88 57.53
C VAL A 251 20.17 11.78 56.02
N ALA A 252 19.86 12.90 55.36
CA ALA A 252 19.71 12.94 53.91
C ALA A 252 20.98 12.52 53.17
N ARG A 253 22.16 13.04 53.57
CA ARG A 253 23.46 12.63 53.01
C ARG A 253 23.65 11.13 53.14
N ARG A 254 23.53 10.55 54.34
CA ARG A 254 23.71 9.10 54.57
C ARG A 254 22.85 8.21 53.67
N VAL A 255 21.61 8.63 53.36
CA VAL A 255 20.72 7.87 52.46
C VAL A 255 21.11 8.04 50.99
N ILE A 256 21.49 9.25 50.56
CA ILE A 256 21.97 9.50 49.19
C ILE A 256 23.35 8.85 48.94
N ASP A 257 24.23 8.82 49.93
CA ASP A 257 25.49 8.08 49.91
C ASP A 257 25.24 6.56 49.84
N SER A 258 24.20 6.07 50.53
CA SER A 258 23.75 4.67 50.40
C SER A 258 23.23 4.37 48.99
N PHE A 259 22.39 5.25 48.42
CA PHE A 259 21.91 5.12 47.03
C PHE A 259 23.06 5.15 46.01
N ARG A 260 24.07 6.01 46.22
CA ARG A 260 25.26 6.08 45.38
C ARG A 260 26.01 4.75 45.33
N SER A 261 26.06 3.99 46.43
CA SER A 261 26.71 2.66 46.45
C SER A 261 26.04 1.57 45.59
N LEU A 262 24.88 1.87 44.98
CA LEU A 262 24.14 0.96 44.10
C LEU A 262 24.40 1.23 42.61
N ASP A 263 24.98 2.38 42.24
CA ASP A 263 25.23 2.83 40.87
C ASP A 263 24.00 2.72 39.92
N LEU A 264 22.80 3.02 40.41
CA LEU A 264 21.57 3.00 39.60
C LEU A 264 21.50 4.23 38.69
N SER A 265 22.25 4.20 37.58
CA SER A 265 22.22 5.19 36.50
C SER A 265 21.54 4.65 35.25
N GLN A 266 20.85 5.52 34.51
CA GLN A 266 20.16 5.13 33.26
C GLN A 266 21.12 4.45 32.26
N GLN A 267 22.36 4.95 32.16
CA GLN A 267 23.39 4.41 31.26
C GLN A 267 23.86 3.00 31.64
N LYS A 268 24.00 2.68 32.94
CA LYS A 268 24.43 1.36 33.41
C LYS A 268 23.32 0.32 33.25
N ILE A 269 22.08 0.72 33.53
CA ILE A 269 20.92 -0.18 33.42
C ILE A 269 20.63 -0.52 31.94
N GLY A 270 20.76 0.46 31.03
CA GLY A 270 20.61 0.23 29.58
C GLY A 270 21.73 -0.62 28.94
N SER A 271 22.82 -0.94 29.65
CA SER A 271 23.89 -1.83 29.16
C SER A 271 23.82 -3.25 29.74
N MET A 272 22.80 -3.58 30.53
CA MET A 272 22.59 -4.90 31.15
C MET A 272 21.40 -5.62 30.50
N SER A 273 21.37 -6.96 30.53
CA SER A 273 20.24 -7.72 29.98
C SER A 273 18.95 -7.49 30.79
N PHE A 274 17.78 -7.73 30.19
CA PHE A 274 16.48 -7.59 30.86
C PHE A 274 16.41 -8.43 32.15
N ASP A 275 16.86 -9.68 32.11
CA ASP A 275 16.85 -10.58 33.26
C ASP A 275 17.84 -10.14 34.36
N ASP A 276 19.03 -9.66 33.98
CA ASP A 276 20.01 -9.10 34.94
C ASP A 276 19.50 -7.82 35.61
N VAL A 277 18.82 -6.95 34.86
CA VAL A 277 18.17 -5.74 35.38
C VAL A 277 17.01 -6.11 36.32
N SER A 278 16.15 -7.04 35.92
CA SER A 278 15.04 -7.54 36.75
C SER A 278 15.55 -8.19 38.05
N ALA A 279 16.59 -9.01 37.96
CA ALA A 279 17.29 -9.62 39.10
C ALA A 279 18.03 -8.58 39.99
N LEU A 280 18.49 -7.46 39.42
CA LEU A 280 19.08 -6.36 40.19
C LEU A 280 18.01 -5.56 40.95
N LEU A 281 16.93 -5.18 40.27
CA LEU A 281 15.85 -4.36 40.82
C LEU A 281 14.96 -5.12 41.84
N SER A 282 14.94 -6.45 41.80
CA SER A 282 14.22 -7.30 42.77
C SER A 282 14.96 -7.52 44.10
N LYS A 283 16.25 -7.13 44.22
CA LYS A 283 17.03 -7.30 45.45
C LYS A 283 16.47 -6.45 46.58
N GLU A 284 16.25 -7.06 47.75
CA GLU A 284 15.65 -6.37 48.91
C GLU A 284 16.46 -5.16 49.36
N ALA A 285 17.79 -5.23 49.30
CA ALA A 285 18.67 -4.09 49.56
C ALA A 285 18.40 -2.87 48.65
N VAL A 286 18.06 -3.08 47.37
CA VAL A 286 17.69 -2.01 46.42
C VAL A 286 16.31 -1.43 46.78
N LEU A 287 15.35 -2.30 47.10
CA LEU A 287 14.00 -1.89 47.51
C LEU A 287 14.03 -1.06 48.81
N GLU A 288 14.83 -1.45 49.81
CA GLU A 288 14.96 -0.73 51.09
C GLU A 288 15.71 0.61 50.97
N THR A 289 16.70 0.71 50.10
CA THR A 289 17.37 1.99 49.81
C THR A 289 16.44 2.92 49.05
N MET A 290 15.73 2.43 48.03
CA MET A 290 14.79 3.24 47.26
C MET A 290 13.60 3.70 48.10
N ALA A 291 13.09 2.86 49.00
CA ALA A 291 12.09 3.27 49.99
C ALA A 291 12.58 4.47 50.82
N ARG A 292 13.83 4.43 51.31
CA ARG A 292 14.43 5.54 52.08
C ARG A 292 14.65 6.80 51.23
N VAL A 293 15.00 6.68 49.96
CA VAL A 293 15.16 7.83 49.05
C VAL A 293 13.81 8.47 48.73
N LEU A 294 12.78 7.68 48.36
CA LEU A 294 11.45 8.20 48.03
C LEU A 294 10.78 8.88 49.24
N ARG A 295 10.96 8.35 50.46
CA ARG A 295 10.56 9.03 51.71
C ARG A 295 11.26 10.38 51.91
N LEU A 296 12.54 10.53 51.53
CA LEU A 296 13.25 11.83 51.59
C LEU A 296 12.80 12.82 50.52
N CYS A 297 12.30 12.32 49.38
CA CYS A 297 11.74 13.14 48.31
C CYS A 297 10.28 13.56 48.57
N GLY A 298 9.62 13.02 49.59
CA GLY A 298 8.21 13.31 49.91
C GLY A 298 7.19 12.58 49.01
N LEU A 299 7.61 11.55 48.27
CA LEU A 299 6.81 10.88 47.25
C LEU A 299 5.96 9.71 47.80
N GLN A 300 5.50 9.79 49.05
CA GLN A 300 4.78 8.70 49.72
C GLN A 300 3.71 9.22 50.68
N ASP A 301 2.46 8.80 50.46
CA ASP A 301 1.38 8.93 51.43
C ASP A 301 1.59 7.98 52.61
N MET A 302 1.40 8.49 53.83
CA MET A 302 1.67 7.76 55.07
C MET A 302 0.64 6.67 55.41
N GLU A 303 -0.38 6.49 54.56
CA GLU A 303 -1.55 5.64 54.82
C GLU A 303 -1.41 4.20 54.29
N GLY A 304 -0.49 3.94 53.35
CA GLY A 304 -0.40 2.66 52.62
C GLY A 304 0.28 1.50 53.36
N GLY A 305 0.93 1.75 54.51
CA GLY A 305 1.69 0.76 55.26
C GLY A 305 2.85 0.09 54.49
N ALA A 306 3.52 -0.87 55.12
CA ALA A 306 4.72 -1.52 54.56
C ALA A 306 4.49 -2.27 53.22
N MET A 307 3.23 -2.64 52.92
CA MET A 307 2.86 -3.28 51.66
C MET A 307 2.65 -2.25 50.54
N GLY A 308 2.00 -1.11 50.82
CA GLY A 308 1.86 0.02 49.90
C GLY A 308 3.20 0.63 49.53
N GLU A 309 4.10 0.81 50.51
CA GLU A 309 5.48 1.28 50.28
C GLU A 309 6.23 0.39 49.28
N ARG A 310 6.16 -0.94 49.46
CA ARG A 310 6.76 -1.92 48.52
C ARG A 310 6.10 -1.87 47.13
N GLY A 311 4.84 -1.47 47.02
CA GLY A 311 4.15 -1.21 45.74
C GLY A 311 4.62 0.08 45.04
N ALA A 312 4.67 1.19 45.78
CA ALA A 312 5.12 2.49 45.28
C ALA A 312 6.58 2.46 44.79
N VAL A 313 7.48 1.82 45.55
CA VAL A 313 8.88 1.59 45.16
C VAL A 313 8.98 0.76 43.89
N ARG A 314 8.21 -0.33 43.75
CA ARG A 314 8.20 -1.15 42.53
C ARG A 314 7.69 -0.39 41.32
N THR A 315 6.64 0.41 41.49
CA THR A 315 6.09 1.27 40.43
C THR A 315 7.13 2.31 39.98
N PHE A 316 7.84 2.93 40.91
CA PHE A 316 8.95 3.83 40.59
C PHE A 316 10.09 3.10 39.85
N LEU A 317 10.49 1.91 40.31
CA LEU A 317 11.55 1.14 39.64
C LEU A 317 11.15 0.61 38.25
N SER A 318 9.85 0.38 37.97
CA SER A 318 9.41 0.06 36.62
C SER A 318 9.61 1.21 35.62
N SER A 319 9.75 2.47 36.04
CA SER A 319 10.14 3.56 35.12
C SER A 319 11.54 3.33 34.54
N TYR A 320 12.49 2.84 35.34
CA TYR A 320 13.83 2.44 34.87
C TYR A 320 13.76 1.21 33.96
N LEU A 321 12.92 0.22 34.30
CA LEU A 321 12.71 -0.97 33.47
C LEU A 321 12.21 -0.58 32.07
N ILE A 322 11.12 0.19 32.00
CA ILE A 322 10.50 0.70 30.76
C ILE A 322 11.51 1.49 29.91
N LEU A 323 12.32 2.36 30.53
CA LEU A 323 13.33 3.15 29.81
C LEU A 323 14.56 2.35 29.37
N SER A 324 14.82 1.19 29.96
CA SER A 324 15.99 0.35 29.64
C SER A 324 15.72 -0.66 28.55
N HIS A 325 14.53 -1.30 28.55
CA HIS A 325 14.15 -2.36 27.62
C HIS A 325 12.68 -2.23 27.17
N PRO A 326 12.30 -1.19 26.40
CA PRO A 326 10.90 -0.98 25.99
C PRO A 326 10.30 -2.22 25.31
N SER A 327 11.01 -2.80 24.34
CA SER A 327 10.59 -3.96 23.54
C SER A 327 10.51 -5.28 24.29
N ALA A 328 11.03 -5.37 25.52
CA ALA A 328 10.87 -6.54 26.39
C ALA A 328 9.74 -6.36 27.42
N VAL A 329 9.30 -5.12 27.65
CA VAL A 329 8.25 -4.74 28.62
C VAL A 329 6.91 -4.52 27.93
N MET A 330 6.92 -4.14 26.65
CA MET A 330 5.77 -3.66 25.89
C MET A 330 5.69 -4.45 24.57
N SER A 331 4.50 -4.97 24.23
CA SER A 331 4.30 -5.83 23.06
C SER A 331 3.76 -5.08 21.83
N SER A 332 3.59 -3.76 21.94
CA SER A 332 3.17 -2.86 20.87
C SER A 332 3.76 -1.46 21.09
N ASP A 333 3.72 -0.64 20.03
CA ASP A 333 4.14 0.77 20.04
C ASP A 333 2.93 1.72 20.07
N GLY A 334 1.94 1.46 20.94
CA GLY A 334 0.70 2.24 21.01
C GLY A 334 0.88 3.68 21.56
N GLU A 335 -0.08 4.57 21.29
CA GLU A 335 -0.04 5.96 21.79
C GLU A 335 0.07 6.05 23.32
N GLN A 336 -0.65 5.17 24.05
CA GLN A 336 -0.56 5.06 25.52
C GLN A 336 0.81 4.56 26.01
N GLU A 337 1.54 3.85 25.17
CA GLU A 337 2.81 3.22 25.50
C GLU A 337 3.95 4.22 25.28
N GLN A 338 3.88 5.00 24.20
CA GLN A 338 4.76 6.15 23.96
C GLN A 338 4.56 7.24 25.03
N ASP A 339 3.31 7.58 25.38
CA ASP A 339 2.95 8.49 26.49
C ASP A 339 3.51 8.01 27.85
N LEU A 340 3.48 6.70 28.12
CA LEU A 340 4.07 6.12 29.31
C LEU A 340 5.60 6.20 29.32
N ILE A 341 6.26 5.99 28.18
CA ILE A 341 7.72 6.13 28.02
C ILE A 341 8.16 7.58 28.21
N GLU A 342 7.41 8.56 27.68
CA GLU A 342 7.68 9.99 27.87
C GLU A 342 7.55 10.39 29.35
N LYS A 343 6.45 10.00 30.01
CA LYS A 343 6.24 10.24 31.45
C LYS A 343 7.25 9.53 32.35
N ALA A 344 7.71 8.34 31.96
CA ALA A 344 8.80 7.65 32.65
C ALA A 344 10.13 8.43 32.54
N ARG A 345 10.41 8.98 31.34
CA ARG A 345 11.61 9.78 31.06
C ARG A 345 11.64 11.04 31.91
N ASP A 346 10.54 11.79 31.94
CA ASP A 346 10.45 13.04 32.71
C ASP A 346 10.58 12.82 34.23
N LEU A 347 10.00 11.73 34.75
CA LEU A 347 10.15 11.32 36.14
C LEU A 347 11.63 11.02 36.48
N VAL A 348 12.31 10.20 35.68
CA VAL A 348 13.71 9.83 35.92
C VAL A 348 14.66 11.01 35.72
N VAL A 349 14.44 11.86 34.71
CA VAL A 349 15.22 13.10 34.50
C VAL A 349 15.06 14.06 35.68
N SER A 350 13.85 14.27 36.19
CA SER A 350 13.58 15.11 37.36
C SER A 350 14.26 14.55 38.62
N PHE A 351 14.18 13.23 38.82
CA PHE A 351 14.82 12.54 39.94
C PHE A 351 16.36 12.63 39.89
N GLU A 352 16.97 12.44 38.71
CA GLU A 352 18.42 12.61 38.53
C GLU A 352 18.87 14.05 38.82
N GLN A 353 18.11 15.07 38.39
CA GLN A 353 18.44 16.47 38.68
C GLN A 353 18.49 16.75 40.19
N ILE A 354 17.51 16.22 40.95
CA ILE A 354 17.43 16.38 42.40
C ILE A 354 18.57 15.62 43.08
N THR A 355 18.84 14.37 42.67
CA THR A 355 19.97 13.57 43.17
C THR A 355 21.31 14.29 42.96
N LYS A 356 21.54 14.85 41.76
CA LYS A 356 22.75 15.63 41.40
C LYS A 356 22.91 16.93 42.21
N ARG A 357 21.85 17.44 42.85
CA ARG A 357 21.89 18.63 43.74
C ARG A 357 22.03 18.27 45.22
N LEU A 358 21.40 17.18 45.68
CA LEU A 358 21.61 16.62 47.01
C LEU A 358 23.08 16.17 47.20
N LEU A 359 23.68 15.57 46.16
CA LEU A 359 25.12 15.27 46.11
C LEU A 359 26.00 16.53 46.19
N LYS A 360 25.53 17.69 45.70
CA LYS A 360 26.18 19.01 45.86
C LYS A 360 25.91 19.67 47.22
N HIS A 361 25.45 18.89 48.21
CA HIS A 361 25.28 19.28 49.62
C HIS A 361 24.30 20.43 49.88
N GLN A 362 23.43 20.75 48.91
CA GLN A 362 22.34 21.71 49.09
C GLN A 362 21.33 21.21 50.12
N SER A 363 20.65 22.12 50.83
CA SER A 363 19.70 21.74 51.87
C SER A 363 18.33 21.42 51.27
N ILE A 364 17.67 20.35 51.73
CA ILE A 364 16.34 19.94 51.26
C ILE A 364 15.33 21.10 51.33
N THR A 365 15.41 21.94 52.37
CA THR A 365 14.52 23.11 52.55
C THR A 365 14.62 24.16 51.43
N SER A 366 15.73 24.21 50.69
CA SER A 366 15.90 25.09 49.52
C SER A 366 15.48 24.45 48.19
N MET A 367 15.00 23.20 48.19
CA MET A 367 14.61 22.45 46.98
C MET A 367 13.09 22.22 46.87
N SER A 368 12.28 22.95 47.65
CA SER A 368 10.84 22.69 47.78
C SER A 368 10.06 22.70 46.46
N SER A 369 10.41 23.58 45.53
CA SER A 369 9.78 23.66 44.20
C SER A 369 10.14 22.49 43.29
N GLU A 370 11.36 21.98 43.39
CA GLU A 370 11.82 20.85 42.56
C GLU A 370 11.28 19.52 43.10
N LEU A 371 11.16 19.39 44.42
CA LEU A 371 10.45 18.27 45.05
C LEU A 371 8.94 18.26 44.70
N GLN A 372 8.31 19.43 44.56
CA GLN A 372 6.94 19.53 44.06
C GLN A 372 6.83 19.05 42.60
N VAL A 373 7.69 19.55 41.70
CA VAL A 373 7.71 19.11 40.29
C VAL A 373 7.96 17.60 40.17
N LEU A 374 8.80 17.01 41.03
CA LEU A 374 9.00 15.57 41.09
C LEU A 374 7.75 14.81 41.57
N GLY A 375 6.98 15.36 42.51
CA GLY A 375 5.69 14.81 42.95
C GLY A 375 4.62 14.87 41.88
N GLU A 376 4.55 15.98 41.15
CA GLU A 376 3.66 16.15 39.99
C GLU A 376 4.02 15.14 38.89
N ALA A 377 5.30 15.03 38.50
CA ALA A 377 5.77 14.02 37.55
C ALA A 377 5.50 12.58 38.02
N TYR A 378 5.69 12.28 39.31
CA TYR A 378 5.41 10.95 39.86
C TYR A 378 3.93 10.59 39.81
N SER A 379 3.03 11.52 40.14
CA SER A 379 1.57 11.26 40.08
C SER A 379 1.06 11.11 38.64
N VAL A 380 1.60 11.88 37.68
CA VAL A 380 1.31 11.76 36.25
C VAL A 380 1.80 10.42 35.69
N PHE A 381 3.03 9.99 36.02
CA PHE A 381 3.53 8.67 35.65
C PHE A 381 2.75 7.53 36.33
N PHE A 382 2.46 7.64 37.64
CA PHE A 382 1.76 6.61 38.41
C PHE A 382 0.34 6.35 37.88
N SER A 383 -0.38 7.41 37.50
CA SER A 383 -1.71 7.29 36.90
C SER A 383 -1.67 6.70 35.48
N ALA A 384 -0.74 7.16 34.63
CA ALA A 384 -0.53 6.58 33.31
C ALA A 384 -0.15 5.08 33.37
N PHE A 385 0.77 4.71 34.26
CA PHE A 385 1.20 3.32 34.47
C PHE A 385 0.04 2.42 34.91
N HIS A 386 -0.83 2.90 35.81
CA HIS A 386 -2.00 2.12 36.23
C HIS A 386 -3.09 2.05 35.14
N ALA A 387 -3.24 3.08 34.30
CA ALA A 387 -4.13 3.02 33.14
C ALA A 387 -3.64 2.00 32.10
N TRP A 388 -2.37 2.09 31.67
CA TRP A 388 -1.72 1.13 30.77
C TRP A 388 -1.81 -0.30 31.30
N LYS A 389 -1.39 -0.54 32.54
CA LYS A 389 -1.44 -1.87 33.17
C LYS A 389 -2.87 -2.42 33.28
N THR A 390 -3.87 -1.56 33.46
CA THR A 390 -5.27 -1.98 33.42
C THR A 390 -5.67 -2.41 32.01
N HIS A 391 -5.30 -1.62 31.00
CA HIS A 391 -5.58 -1.92 29.60
C HIS A 391 -4.91 -3.22 29.13
N ASP A 392 -3.60 -3.37 29.33
CA ASP A 392 -2.83 -4.59 29.08
C ASP A 392 -3.50 -5.82 29.72
N SER A 393 -3.85 -5.73 31.02
CA SER A 393 -4.51 -6.83 31.71
C SER A 393 -5.85 -7.22 31.05
N THR A 394 -6.60 -6.26 30.50
CA THR A 394 -7.84 -6.54 29.75
C THR A 394 -7.57 -7.16 28.38
N VAL A 395 -6.57 -6.69 27.64
CA VAL A 395 -6.17 -7.24 26.33
C VAL A 395 -5.68 -8.69 26.49
N LEU A 396 -4.84 -8.96 27.49
CA LEU A 396 -4.38 -10.31 27.83
C LEU A 396 -5.55 -11.23 28.22
N ILE A 397 -6.54 -10.73 28.98
CA ILE A 397 -7.76 -11.48 29.29
C ILE A 397 -8.56 -11.79 28.02
N GLU A 398 -8.69 -10.85 27.07
CA GLU A 398 -9.42 -11.08 25.81
C GLU A 398 -8.71 -12.08 24.89
N ILE A 399 -7.37 -12.01 24.76
CA ILE A 399 -6.57 -13.01 24.02
C ILE A 399 -6.75 -14.39 24.62
N MET A 400 -6.67 -14.51 25.95
CA MET A 400 -6.89 -15.78 26.65
C MET A 400 -8.31 -16.33 26.49
N LEU A 401 -9.31 -15.46 26.39
CA LEU A 401 -10.70 -15.84 26.11
C LEU A 401 -10.90 -16.28 24.66
N ALA A 402 -10.20 -15.68 23.70
CA ALA A 402 -10.19 -16.11 22.30
C ALA A 402 -9.59 -17.53 22.17
N GLN A 403 -8.38 -17.75 22.71
CA GLN A 403 -7.73 -19.07 22.75
C GLN A 403 -8.62 -20.14 23.40
N PHE A 404 -9.31 -19.81 24.51
CA PHE A 404 -10.25 -20.72 25.15
C PHE A 404 -11.45 -21.07 24.25
N VAL A 405 -11.97 -20.11 23.50
CA VAL A 405 -13.09 -20.30 22.56
C VAL A 405 -12.66 -21.09 21.32
N GLU A 406 -11.43 -20.93 20.84
CA GLU A 406 -10.86 -21.70 19.74
C GLU A 406 -10.65 -23.15 20.12
N LEU A 407 -10.09 -23.43 21.30
CA LEU A 407 -9.99 -24.78 21.85
C LEU A 407 -11.38 -25.45 22.01
N GLU A 408 -12.40 -24.70 22.47
CA GLU A 408 -13.80 -25.15 22.47
C GLU A 408 -14.40 -25.38 21.07
N LEU A 409 -13.86 -24.73 20.03
CA LEU A 409 -14.32 -24.88 18.63
C LEU A 409 -13.66 -26.08 17.94
N ILE A 410 -12.36 -26.28 18.16
CA ILE A 410 -11.59 -27.46 17.71
C ILE A 410 -12.16 -28.73 18.36
N TRP A 411 -12.45 -28.69 19.66
CA TRP A 411 -13.13 -29.80 20.33
C TRP A 411 -14.52 -30.09 19.71
N GLN A 412 -15.25 -29.07 19.25
CA GLN A 412 -16.54 -29.26 18.58
C GLN A 412 -16.44 -29.86 17.17
N THR A 413 -15.27 -29.94 16.53
CA THR A 413 -15.09 -30.68 15.27
C THR A 413 -14.57 -32.09 15.58
N VAL A 414 -13.46 -32.21 16.30
CA VAL A 414 -12.80 -33.50 16.61
C VAL A 414 -13.72 -34.47 17.38
N LYS A 415 -14.68 -33.97 18.16
CA LYS A 415 -15.62 -34.79 18.93
C LYS A 415 -16.49 -35.75 18.09
N GLU A 416 -16.70 -35.47 16.81
CA GLU A 416 -17.48 -36.36 15.92
C GLU A 416 -16.60 -37.45 15.25
N ASP A 417 -15.28 -37.26 15.21
CA ASP A 417 -14.29 -38.14 14.56
C ASP A 417 -13.81 -39.29 15.48
N ARG A 418 -14.71 -40.23 15.77
CA ARG A 418 -14.43 -41.42 16.63
C ARG A 418 -13.62 -42.55 15.97
N ALA A 419 -13.04 -42.34 14.78
CA ALA A 419 -12.43 -43.41 13.98
C ALA A 419 -10.98 -43.76 14.39
N GLY A 420 -10.28 -42.90 15.13
CA GLY A 420 -8.90 -43.14 15.58
C GLY A 420 -8.65 -42.62 17.00
N GLY A 421 -7.90 -43.38 17.80
CA GLY A 421 -7.72 -43.14 19.24
C GLY A 421 -7.09 -41.79 19.63
N ALA A 422 -6.43 -41.11 18.69
CA ALA A 422 -5.86 -39.78 18.90
C ALA A 422 -6.88 -38.74 19.40
N ALA A 423 -8.19 -38.93 19.13
CA ALA A 423 -9.24 -38.05 19.63
C ALA A 423 -9.26 -37.92 21.17
N ASP A 424 -8.91 -38.98 21.91
CA ASP A 424 -8.84 -38.96 23.38
C ASP A 424 -7.54 -38.31 23.91
N GLU A 425 -6.46 -38.32 23.12
CA GLU A 425 -5.22 -37.60 23.41
C GLU A 425 -5.40 -36.09 23.18
N TYR A 426 -6.01 -35.71 22.04
CA TYR A 426 -6.42 -34.33 21.79
C TYR A 426 -7.40 -33.81 22.85
N TYR A 427 -8.36 -34.63 23.30
CA TYR A 427 -9.26 -34.25 24.40
C TYR A 427 -8.49 -33.99 25.71
N GLN A 428 -7.51 -34.81 26.06
CA GLN A 428 -6.67 -34.61 27.25
C GLN A 428 -5.81 -33.34 27.13
N GLY A 429 -5.17 -33.11 25.99
CA GLY A 429 -4.37 -31.89 25.73
C GLY A 429 -5.22 -30.62 25.76
N ILE A 430 -6.37 -30.60 25.06
CA ILE A 430 -7.32 -29.49 25.08
C ILE A 430 -7.80 -29.22 26.50
N ARG A 431 -8.18 -30.25 27.26
CA ARG A 431 -8.66 -30.11 28.65
C ARG A 431 -7.57 -29.60 29.59
N HIS A 432 -6.33 -30.05 29.44
CA HIS A 432 -5.19 -29.53 30.23
C HIS A 432 -4.97 -28.04 29.95
N ASN A 433 -4.93 -27.65 28.67
CA ASN A 433 -4.75 -26.25 28.26
C ASN A 433 -5.92 -25.36 28.70
N GLN A 434 -7.16 -25.85 28.61
CA GLN A 434 -8.34 -25.16 29.15
C GLN A 434 -8.24 -24.95 30.68
N ILE A 435 -7.76 -25.94 31.44
CA ILE A 435 -7.56 -25.81 32.90
C ILE A 435 -6.47 -24.76 33.19
N LEU A 436 -5.35 -24.78 32.46
CA LEU A 436 -4.25 -23.83 32.64
C LEU A 436 -4.65 -22.39 32.29
N LEU A 437 -5.36 -22.20 31.16
CA LEU A 437 -5.93 -20.91 30.76
C LEU A 437 -6.95 -20.41 31.79
N LEU A 438 -7.85 -21.27 32.26
CA LEU A 438 -8.87 -20.90 33.25
C LEU A 438 -8.25 -20.56 34.62
N ALA A 439 -7.20 -21.27 35.05
CA ALA A 439 -6.45 -20.94 36.26
C ALA A 439 -5.74 -19.57 36.16
N ARG A 440 -5.10 -19.28 35.02
CA ARG A 440 -4.49 -17.98 34.71
C ARG A 440 -5.54 -16.85 34.65
N LEU A 441 -6.68 -17.07 33.98
CA LEU A 441 -7.81 -16.13 33.91
C LEU A 441 -8.38 -15.80 35.30
N LYS A 442 -8.59 -16.81 36.15
CA LYS A 442 -9.03 -16.62 37.54
C LYS A 442 -8.05 -15.79 38.37
N ARG A 443 -6.74 -15.88 38.09
CA ARG A 443 -5.69 -15.09 38.75
C ARG A 443 -5.64 -13.63 38.28
N LEU A 444 -6.04 -13.35 37.03
CA LEU A 444 -6.05 -11.99 36.46
C LEU A 444 -7.38 -11.25 36.72
N ALA A 445 -8.51 -11.89 36.47
CA ALA A 445 -9.84 -11.26 36.54
C ALA A 445 -10.59 -11.50 37.87
N GLY A 446 -10.09 -12.38 38.74
CA GLY A 446 -10.83 -12.92 39.89
C GLY A 446 -11.69 -14.14 39.52
N PRO A 447 -12.03 -15.00 40.50
CA PRO A 447 -12.57 -16.34 40.22
C PRO A 447 -13.92 -16.34 39.50
N ASP A 448 -14.86 -15.48 39.91
CA ASP A 448 -16.23 -15.48 39.40
C ASP A 448 -16.36 -14.67 38.10
N LYS A 449 -15.73 -13.49 38.06
CA LYS A 449 -15.68 -12.63 36.86
C LYS A 449 -15.01 -13.35 35.68
N ALA A 450 -13.93 -14.09 35.92
CA ALA A 450 -13.32 -14.95 34.89
C ALA A 450 -14.31 -15.99 34.32
N LEU A 451 -15.05 -16.68 35.20
CA LEU A 451 -16.03 -17.68 34.77
C LEU A 451 -17.20 -17.07 34.00
N ASP A 452 -17.66 -15.86 34.36
CA ASP A 452 -18.71 -15.18 33.62
C ASP A 452 -18.24 -14.60 32.29
N MET A 453 -17.01 -14.09 32.18
CA MET A 453 -16.43 -13.69 30.90
C MET A 453 -16.29 -14.89 29.95
N VAL A 454 -15.85 -16.06 30.44
CA VAL A 454 -15.83 -17.32 29.66
C VAL A 454 -17.24 -17.71 29.20
N LYS A 455 -18.25 -17.67 30.09
CA LYS A 455 -19.65 -17.96 29.73
C LYS A 455 -20.17 -16.99 28.66
N GLN A 456 -19.83 -15.70 28.73
CA GLN A 456 -20.23 -14.69 27.77
C GLN A 456 -19.55 -14.86 26.40
N ALA A 457 -18.24 -15.08 26.37
CA ALA A 457 -17.47 -15.35 25.15
C ALA A 457 -17.99 -16.59 24.42
N LEU A 458 -18.21 -17.70 25.15
CA LEU A 458 -18.74 -18.93 24.58
C LEU A 458 -20.19 -18.79 24.09
N ARG A 459 -21.01 -17.93 24.73
CA ARG A 459 -22.35 -17.54 24.24
C ARG A 459 -22.28 -16.68 22.97
N LYS A 460 -21.31 -15.77 22.85
CA LYS A 460 -21.06 -14.94 21.65
C LYS A 460 -20.68 -15.83 20.46
N ALA A 461 -19.68 -16.71 20.62
CA ALA A 461 -19.25 -17.65 19.59
C ALA A 461 -20.37 -18.61 19.15
N LYS A 462 -21.15 -19.16 20.09
CA LYS A 462 -22.30 -20.05 19.80
C LYS A 462 -23.50 -19.32 19.16
N ARG A 463 -23.57 -17.97 19.22
CA ARG A 463 -24.50 -17.15 18.42
C ARG A 463 -23.98 -16.93 17.00
N GLU A 464 -22.71 -16.60 16.82
CA GLU A 464 -22.11 -16.37 15.50
C GLU A 464 -22.14 -17.63 14.62
N LYS A 465 -21.82 -18.80 15.20
CA LYS A 465 -21.94 -20.12 14.54
C LYS A 465 -23.38 -20.48 14.12
N LYS A 466 -24.41 -19.85 14.70
CA LYS A 466 -25.80 -19.95 14.23
C LYS A 466 -26.11 -18.98 13.09
N ARG A 467 -25.56 -17.76 13.13
CA ARG A 467 -25.71 -16.77 12.04
C ARG A 467 -25.05 -17.28 10.75
N SER A 468 -23.82 -17.80 10.83
CA SER A 468 -23.12 -18.36 9.66
C SER A 468 -23.75 -19.64 9.10
N LYS A 469 -24.39 -20.48 9.93
CA LYS A 469 -25.23 -21.60 9.44
C LYS A 469 -26.54 -21.13 8.77
N SER A 470 -27.06 -19.94 9.10
CA SER A 470 -28.27 -19.40 8.48
C SER A 470 -28.02 -18.72 7.12
N SER A 471 -26.87 -18.07 6.91
CA SER A 471 -26.53 -17.48 5.61
C SER A 471 -26.27 -18.54 4.52
N LYS A 472 -25.69 -19.69 4.88
CA LYS A 472 -25.45 -20.81 3.94
C LYS A 472 -26.72 -21.55 3.47
N GLN A 473 -27.94 -21.09 3.82
CA GLN A 473 -29.21 -21.64 3.33
C GLN A 473 -29.94 -20.76 2.29
N SER A 474 -29.34 -19.67 1.81
CA SER A 474 -29.96 -18.75 0.83
C SER A 474 -29.45 -18.88 -0.62
N ILE A 475 -29.22 -20.10 -1.10
CA ILE A 475 -28.95 -20.41 -2.51
C ILE A 475 -29.91 -21.56 -2.94
N PRO A 476 -30.63 -21.46 -4.08
CA PRO A 476 -31.54 -22.50 -4.53
C PRO A 476 -30.81 -23.74 -5.08
N ARG A 477 -31.45 -24.90 -4.96
CA ARG A 477 -30.93 -26.19 -5.47
C ARG A 477 -30.96 -26.25 -7.00
N SER A 478 -29.84 -26.59 -7.60
CA SER A 478 -29.74 -27.41 -8.82
C SER A 478 -28.97 -28.70 -8.47
N ALA A 479 -29.27 -29.80 -9.16
CA ALA A 479 -28.71 -31.11 -8.81
C ALA A 479 -27.46 -31.43 -9.64
N ALA A 480 -26.41 -31.88 -8.96
CA ALA A 480 -25.26 -32.57 -9.53
C ALA A 480 -24.82 -33.69 -8.54
N VAL A 481 -24.15 -34.73 -9.05
CA VAL A 481 -23.78 -35.93 -8.29
C VAL A 481 -22.42 -35.75 -7.61
N SER A 482 -22.22 -36.37 -6.45
CA SER A 482 -20.92 -36.41 -5.78
C SER A 482 -19.94 -37.30 -6.54
N THR A 483 -18.82 -36.75 -7.00
CA THR A 483 -17.65 -37.52 -7.44
C THR A 483 -16.35 -36.87 -6.97
N ASN A 484 -15.59 -37.65 -6.22
CA ASN A 484 -14.15 -37.57 -5.96
C ASN A 484 -13.60 -36.37 -5.16
N ALA A 485 -12.66 -36.69 -4.27
CA ALA A 485 -11.75 -35.74 -3.68
C ALA A 485 -10.51 -35.61 -4.57
N ASP A 486 -9.98 -34.39 -4.68
CA ASP A 486 -8.56 -34.06 -4.47
C ASP A 486 -8.38 -32.56 -4.73
N SER A 487 -8.32 -31.78 -3.66
CA SER A 487 -8.02 -30.34 -3.69
C SER A 487 -7.54 -29.91 -2.31
N HIS A 488 -6.27 -29.49 -2.25
CA HIS A 488 -5.55 -28.83 -1.15
C HIS A 488 -6.37 -28.37 0.06
N ALA A 489 -6.00 -28.87 1.24
CA ALA A 489 -6.41 -28.29 2.51
C ALA A 489 -5.60 -27.02 2.79
N ASP A 490 -6.26 -25.86 2.81
CA ASP A 490 -5.67 -24.61 3.32
C ASP A 490 -5.24 -24.80 4.78
N SER A 491 -3.93 -24.85 5.02
CA SER A 491 -3.36 -24.98 6.36
C SER A 491 -3.48 -23.64 7.10
N VAL A 492 -4.48 -23.52 7.97
CA VAL A 492 -4.57 -22.41 8.93
C VAL A 492 -3.45 -22.56 9.95
N SER A 493 -2.33 -21.86 9.74
CA SER A 493 -1.25 -21.73 10.71
C SER A 493 -1.72 -20.89 11.91
N THR A 494 -1.25 -21.27 13.11
CA THR A 494 -1.44 -20.51 14.34
C THR A 494 -0.14 -19.78 14.71
N PRO A 495 -0.20 -18.66 15.45
CA PRO A 495 0.93 -17.71 15.61
C PRO A 495 1.98 -18.19 16.64
N ILE A 496 2.39 -19.45 16.54
CA ILE A 496 3.42 -20.10 17.38
C ILE A 496 4.45 -20.86 16.50
N SER A 497 4.16 -21.12 15.22
CA SER A 497 5.12 -21.75 14.28
C SER A 497 6.16 -20.80 13.69
N GLU A 498 6.02 -19.48 13.88
CA GLU A 498 6.86 -18.47 13.21
C GLU A 498 8.27 -18.35 13.82
N THR A 499 8.48 -18.74 15.07
CA THR A 499 9.76 -18.51 15.78
C THR A 499 10.88 -19.51 15.43
N PHE A 500 10.58 -20.62 14.75
CA PHE A 500 11.56 -21.69 14.46
C PHE A 500 11.90 -21.89 12.98
N ASN A 501 11.13 -21.34 12.04
CA ASN A 501 11.34 -21.58 10.60
C ASN A 501 12.20 -20.51 9.90
N ASN A 502 12.32 -19.30 10.48
CA ASN A 502 12.88 -18.14 9.77
C ASN A 502 14.39 -18.23 9.50
N VAL A 503 15.13 -19.10 10.20
CA VAL A 503 16.58 -19.27 10.01
C VAL A 503 16.92 -20.17 8.81
N GLU A 504 16.02 -21.09 8.44
CA GLU A 504 16.26 -22.07 7.37
C GLU A 504 15.61 -21.64 6.04
N SER A 505 14.56 -20.82 6.09
CA SER A 505 13.82 -20.32 4.92
C SER A 505 14.67 -19.48 3.96
N ALA A 506 15.54 -18.60 4.46
CA ALA A 506 16.37 -17.73 3.59
C ALA A 506 17.33 -18.55 2.70
N VAL A 507 17.95 -19.59 3.26
CA VAL A 507 18.83 -20.51 2.52
C VAL A 507 18.04 -21.33 1.50
N LEU A 508 16.82 -21.73 1.84
CA LEU A 508 15.92 -22.42 0.91
C LEU A 508 15.43 -21.51 -0.23
N HIS A 509 15.15 -20.24 0.01
CA HIS A 509 14.73 -19.32 -1.06
C HIS A 509 15.87 -18.95 -2.04
N GLU A 510 17.11 -18.86 -1.55
CA GLU A 510 18.29 -18.72 -2.40
C GLU A 510 18.53 -19.98 -3.25
N LEU A 511 18.24 -21.17 -2.70
CA LEU A 511 18.26 -22.44 -3.42
C LEU A 511 17.08 -22.58 -4.41
N ASP A 512 15.89 -22.05 -4.12
CA ASP A 512 14.74 -22.06 -5.04
C ASP A 512 14.96 -21.12 -6.24
N LYS A 513 15.64 -19.97 -6.06
CA LYS A 513 16.16 -19.17 -7.18
C LYS A 513 17.11 -19.98 -8.09
N GLN A 514 17.81 -20.97 -7.54
CA GLN A 514 18.67 -21.90 -8.28
C GLN A 514 17.96 -23.21 -8.69
N ARG A 515 16.66 -23.37 -8.37
CA ARG A 515 15.87 -24.59 -8.58
C ARG A 515 14.48 -24.35 -9.18
N LEU A 516 14.28 -23.25 -9.91
CA LEU A 516 13.17 -23.17 -10.87
C LEU A 516 13.18 -24.44 -11.73
N SER A 517 12.12 -25.24 -11.62
CA SER A 517 12.05 -26.49 -12.37
C SER A 517 12.15 -26.17 -13.87
N PRO A 518 12.84 -26.99 -14.69
CA PRO A 518 12.85 -26.79 -16.15
C PRO A 518 11.44 -26.66 -16.73
N HIS A 519 10.46 -27.36 -16.13
CA HIS A 519 9.04 -27.23 -16.47
C HIS A 519 8.45 -25.86 -16.09
N GLU A 520 8.82 -25.28 -14.94
CA GLU A 520 8.35 -23.95 -14.51
C GLU A 520 8.93 -22.84 -15.37
N SER A 521 10.24 -22.89 -15.65
CA SER A 521 10.90 -21.99 -16.61
C SER A 521 10.27 -22.08 -18.00
N PHE A 522 9.93 -23.29 -18.46
CA PHE A 522 9.22 -23.50 -19.72
C PHE A 522 7.79 -22.94 -19.69
N THR A 523 7.02 -23.18 -18.62
CA THR A 523 5.68 -22.56 -18.49
C THR A 523 5.74 -21.04 -18.39
N LYS A 524 6.75 -20.47 -17.72
CA LYS A 524 6.99 -19.02 -17.63
C LYS A 524 7.28 -18.41 -19.01
N ALA A 525 8.10 -19.07 -19.82
CA ALA A 525 8.32 -18.69 -21.22
C ALA A 525 7.05 -18.81 -22.09
N LEU A 526 6.17 -19.78 -21.79
CA LEU A 526 4.90 -19.99 -22.49
C LEU A 526 3.72 -19.16 -21.96
N THR A 527 3.81 -18.51 -20.80
CA THR A 527 2.83 -17.51 -20.33
C THR A 527 3.03 -16.14 -21.00
N ALA A 528 1.93 -15.40 -21.16
CA ALA A 528 1.93 -14.05 -21.74
C ALA A 528 2.14 -12.93 -20.70
N LEU A 529 1.72 -13.16 -19.46
CA LEU A 529 1.74 -12.17 -18.39
C LEU A 529 3.13 -12.10 -17.74
N PRO A 530 3.72 -10.90 -17.57
CA PRO A 530 4.79 -10.67 -16.61
C PRO A 530 4.37 -11.03 -15.19
N GLU A 531 5.34 -11.12 -14.28
CA GLU A 531 5.07 -11.29 -12.85
C GLU A 531 4.18 -10.16 -12.31
N ASN A 532 3.29 -10.50 -11.37
CA ASN A 532 2.29 -9.55 -10.83
C ASN A 532 2.92 -8.24 -10.34
N ARG A 533 4.10 -8.30 -9.70
CA ARG A 533 4.85 -7.12 -9.26
C ARG A 533 5.30 -6.25 -10.43
N VAL A 534 5.94 -6.84 -11.44
CA VAL A 534 6.40 -6.16 -12.66
C VAL A 534 5.23 -5.51 -13.40
N LEU A 535 4.13 -6.25 -13.59
CA LEU A 535 2.93 -5.74 -14.26
C LEU A 535 2.30 -4.54 -13.51
N VAL A 536 2.24 -4.61 -12.18
CA VAL A 536 1.68 -3.55 -11.32
C VAL A 536 2.57 -2.31 -11.32
N HIS A 537 3.90 -2.48 -11.31
CA HIS A 537 4.88 -1.39 -11.43
C HIS A 537 4.85 -0.71 -12.80
N GLU A 538 4.83 -1.49 -13.89
CA GLU A 538 4.69 -0.96 -15.26
C GLU A 538 3.38 -0.18 -15.45
N LEU A 539 2.27 -0.64 -14.86
CA LEU A 539 0.99 0.08 -14.93
C LEU A 539 1.00 1.42 -14.18
N LEU A 540 1.83 1.59 -13.14
CA LEU A 540 2.02 2.87 -12.45
C LEU A 540 2.77 3.89 -13.33
N ILE A 541 3.86 3.45 -13.99
CA ILE A 541 4.68 4.30 -14.86
C ILE A 541 3.97 4.57 -16.19
N ASN A 542 3.44 3.51 -16.81
CA ASN A 542 2.79 3.49 -18.11
C ASN A 542 1.35 2.99 -17.97
N ARG A 543 0.41 3.91 -17.73
CA ARG A 543 -1.02 3.62 -17.53
C ARG A 543 -1.72 2.90 -18.69
N GLU A 544 -1.12 2.93 -19.87
CA GLU A 544 -1.57 2.23 -21.09
C GLU A 544 -0.65 1.04 -21.45
N PHE A 545 0.04 0.45 -20.46
CA PHE A 545 0.98 -0.66 -20.64
C PHE A 545 0.37 -1.81 -21.44
N ARG A 546 1.15 -2.32 -22.39
CA ARG A 546 0.86 -3.46 -23.26
C ARG A 546 2.14 -4.26 -23.42
N ILE A 547 2.01 -5.58 -23.42
CA ILE A 547 3.08 -6.50 -23.79
C ILE A 547 3.37 -6.31 -25.28
N GLU A 548 4.63 -6.05 -25.62
CA GLU A 548 5.06 -5.86 -27.02
C GLU A 548 5.05 -7.18 -27.80
N GLN A 549 4.71 -7.09 -29.09
CA GLN A 549 4.58 -8.27 -29.94
C GLN A 549 5.91 -9.00 -30.14
N THR A 550 7.03 -8.28 -30.28
CA THR A 550 8.38 -8.85 -30.47
C THR A 550 8.78 -9.73 -29.28
N GLN A 551 8.82 -9.14 -28.07
CA GLN A 551 9.20 -9.78 -26.81
C GLN A 551 8.41 -11.08 -26.55
N PHE A 552 7.11 -11.08 -26.85
CA PHE A 552 6.25 -12.25 -26.67
C PHE A 552 6.41 -13.31 -27.78
N THR A 553 6.60 -12.88 -29.03
CA THR A 553 6.50 -13.77 -30.20
C THR A 553 7.84 -14.46 -30.54
N GLU A 554 8.97 -13.80 -30.31
CA GLU A 554 10.29 -14.32 -30.72
C GLU A 554 10.68 -15.64 -30.02
N PRO A 555 10.59 -15.79 -28.68
CA PRO A 555 10.87 -17.06 -28.01
C PRO A 555 9.92 -18.18 -28.48
N ARG A 556 8.65 -17.83 -28.75
CA ARG A 556 7.65 -18.78 -29.26
C ARG A 556 7.93 -19.22 -30.69
N GLN A 557 8.44 -18.33 -31.55
CA GLN A 557 8.88 -18.72 -32.89
C GLN A 557 10.10 -19.66 -32.86
N GLN A 558 11.02 -19.49 -31.91
CA GLN A 558 12.14 -20.41 -31.73
C GLN A 558 11.66 -21.80 -31.30
N ILE A 559 10.81 -21.87 -30.26
CA ILE A 559 10.18 -23.11 -29.79
C ILE A 559 9.35 -23.77 -30.91
N MET A 560 8.55 -22.99 -31.65
CA MET A 560 7.70 -23.49 -32.75
C MET A 560 8.52 -24.06 -33.91
N LYS A 561 9.65 -23.44 -34.29
CA LYS A 561 10.56 -23.98 -35.31
C LYS A 561 11.10 -25.35 -34.88
N HIS A 562 11.65 -25.46 -33.68
CA HIS A 562 12.15 -26.73 -33.16
C HIS A 562 11.03 -27.79 -33.03
N MET A 563 9.82 -27.38 -32.62
CA MET A 563 8.64 -28.25 -32.61
C MET A 563 8.28 -28.73 -34.02
N THR A 564 8.32 -27.88 -35.05
CA THR A 564 8.09 -28.33 -36.44
C THR A 564 9.19 -29.27 -36.95
N ASP A 565 10.44 -29.09 -36.54
CA ASP A 565 11.54 -29.98 -36.93
C ASP A 565 11.37 -31.38 -36.31
N MET A 566 10.98 -31.45 -35.02
CA MET A 566 10.59 -32.72 -34.39
C MET A 566 9.35 -33.33 -35.02
N MET A 567 8.31 -32.55 -35.30
CA MET A 567 7.09 -33.04 -35.98
C MET A 567 7.40 -33.63 -37.35
N ARG A 568 8.34 -33.07 -38.11
CA ARG A 568 8.82 -33.65 -39.38
C ARG A 568 9.46 -35.02 -39.15
N SER A 569 10.45 -35.09 -38.25
CA SER A 569 11.13 -36.35 -37.91
C SER A 569 10.19 -37.45 -37.39
N ASP A 570 9.17 -37.09 -36.61
CA ASP A 570 8.22 -38.05 -36.04
C ASP A 570 7.11 -38.43 -37.03
N VAL A 571 6.76 -37.58 -37.99
CA VAL A 571 5.90 -37.95 -39.13
C VAL A 571 6.62 -38.95 -40.02
N ASP A 572 7.91 -38.73 -40.32
CA ASP A 572 8.75 -39.68 -41.06
C ASP A 572 8.91 -41.02 -40.29
N ALA A 573 8.88 -40.99 -38.96
CA ALA A 573 8.85 -42.18 -38.10
C ALA A 573 7.45 -42.81 -37.89
N GLY A 574 6.40 -42.27 -38.53
CA GLY A 574 5.04 -42.81 -38.48
C GLY A 574 4.23 -42.48 -37.21
N LEU A 575 4.68 -41.56 -36.36
CA LEU A 575 4.02 -41.14 -35.11
C LEU A 575 3.08 -39.93 -35.27
N GLY A 576 2.88 -39.44 -36.50
CA GLY A 576 2.15 -38.20 -36.81
C GLY A 576 0.73 -38.07 -36.23
N THR A 577 0.00 -39.17 -36.02
CA THR A 577 -1.36 -39.13 -35.43
C THR A 577 -1.36 -38.55 -34.02
N LYS A 578 -0.36 -38.90 -33.20
CA LYS A 578 -0.20 -38.36 -31.84
C LYS A 578 0.04 -36.85 -31.85
N TRP A 579 0.83 -36.36 -32.81
CA TRP A 579 1.10 -34.94 -33.00
C TRP A 579 -0.13 -34.14 -33.45
N ILE A 580 -1.01 -34.73 -34.27
CA ILE A 580 -2.29 -34.10 -34.67
C ILE A 580 -3.20 -33.94 -33.45
N VAL A 581 -3.38 -35.00 -32.65
CA VAL A 581 -4.20 -34.95 -31.42
C VAL A 581 -3.60 -33.98 -30.39
N ALA A 582 -2.27 -34.00 -30.19
CA ALA A 582 -1.58 -33.10 -29.26
C ALA A 582 -1.62 -31.63 -29.70
N MET A 583 -1.58 -31.32 -31.00
CA MET A 583 -1.77 -29.94 -31.46
C MET A 583 -3.23 -29.52 -31.38
N ALA A 584 -4.18 -30.44 -31.63
CA ALA A 584 -5.60 -30.16 -31.50
C ALA A 584 -6.00 -29.80 -30.06
N THR A 585 -5.49 -30.51 -29.03
CA THR A 585 -5.71 -30.13 -27.63
C THR A 585 -5.12 -28.77 -27.29
N VAL A 586 -3.89 -28.47 -27.75
CA VAL A 586 -3.23 -27.17 -27.52
C VAL A 586 -4.01 -26.03 -28.18
N ILE A 587 -4.47 -26.20 -29.41
CA ILE A 587 -5.31 -25.23 -30.13
C ILE A 587 -6.65 -25.05 -29.41
N GLN A 588 -7.32 -26.14 -29.03
CA GLN A 588 -8.60 -26.11 -28.31
C GLN A 588 -8.45 -25.33 -26.99
N ASP A 589 -7.50 -25.71 -26.14
CA ASP A 589 -7.26 -25.10 -24.83
C ASP A 589 -6.95 -23.59 -24.95
N ARG A 590 -6.09 -23.19 -25.88
CA ARG A 590 -5.76 -21.76 -26.13
C ARG A 590 -6.97 -20.94 -26.58
N LEU A 591 -7.79 -21.48 -27.49
CA LEU A 591 -9.02 -20.81 -27.94
C LEU A 591 -10.08 -20.75 -26.83
N LEU A 592 -10.24 -21.81 -26.04
CA LEU A 592 -11.21 -21.87 -24.94
C LEU A 592 -10.81 -20.95 -23.77
N ARG A 593 -9.52 -20.85 -23.42
CA ARG A 593 -9.02 -19.87 -22.42
C ARG A 593 -9.38 -18.43 -22.76
N SER A 594 -9.43 -18.09 -24.04
CA SER A 594 -9.79 -16.75 -24.53
C SER A 594 -11.30 -16.47 -24.51
N LEU A 595 -12.14 -17.48 -24.21
CA LEU A 595 -13.60 -17.43 -24.29
C LEU A 595 -14.26 -17.69 -22.93
N ARG A 596 -15.35 -16.96 -22.64
CA ARG A 596 -16.14 -17.23 -21.43
C ARG A 596 -16.98 -18.49 -21.62
N PRO A 597 -17.03 -19.42 -20.65
CA PRO A 597 -17.89 -20.60 -20.72
C PRO A 597 -19.35 -20.19 -20.83
N GLY A 598 -20.06 -20.75 -21.81
CA GLY A 598 -21.45 -20.43 -22.14
C GLY A 598 -21.66 -19.57 -23.40
N ASN A 599 -20.60 -19.11 -24.08
CA ASN A 599 -20.72 -18.58 -25.44
C ASN A 599 -20.98 -19.72 -26.45
N SER A 600 -21.81 -19.49 -27.48
CA SER A 600 -22.06 -20.49 -28.54
C SER A 600 -20.78 -20.86 -29.29
N LEU A 601 -19.85 -19.91 -29.48
CA LEU A 601 -18.53 -20.18 -30.07
C LEU A 601 -17.69 -21.11 -29.19
N HIS A 602 -17.77 -21.01 -27.86
CA HIS A 602 -17.07 -21.92 -26.94
C HIS A 602 -17.60 -23.36 -27.06
N VAL A 603 -18.91 -23.54 -27.26
CA VAL A 603 -19.50 -24.87 -27.49
C VAL A 603 -19.03 -25.43 -28.83
N LEU A 604 -19.16 -24.65 -29.91
CA LEU A 604 -18.78 -25.05 -31.27
C LEU A 604 -17.29 -25.39 -31.41
N ILE A 605 -16.41 -24.66 -30.73
CA ILE A 605 -14.97 -24.96 -30.64
C ILE A 605 -14.72 -26.23 -29.82
N SER A 606 -15.42 -26.42 -28.69
CA SER A 606 -15.26 -27.64 -27.88
C SER A 606 -15.74 -28.92 -28.60
N GLU A 607 -16.77 -28.83 -29.42
CA GLU A 607 -17.34 -29.97 -30.17
C GLU A 607 -16.49 -30.35 -31.39
N ALA A 608 -16.03 -29.35 -32.16
CA ALA A 608 -15.28 -29.59 -33.39
C ALA A 608 -13.78 -29.92 -33.18
N LEU A 609 -13.21 -29.55 -32.03
CA LEU A 609 -11.81 -29.83 -31.67
C LEU A 609 -11.68 -30.87 -30.54
N ASP A 610 -12.72 -31.70 -30.28
CA ASP A 610 -12.62 -32.79 -29.30
C ASP A 610 -11.46 -33.74 -29.68
N PRO A 611 -10.42 -33.87 -28.85
CA PRO A 611 -9.28 -34.72 -29.16
C PRO A 611 -9.66 -36.18 -29.38
N LYS A 612 -10.71 -36.68 -28.71
CA LYS A 612 -11.19 -38.06 -28.91
C LYS A 612 -11.85 -38.23 -30.27
N LEU A 613 -12.58 -37.22 -30.74
CA LEU A 613 -13.17 -37.25 -32.08
C LEU A 613 -12.07 -37.24 -33.15
N ILE A 614 -11.04 -36.43 -32.96
CA ILE A 614 -9.89 -36.34 -33.87
C ILE A 614 -9.04 -37.62 -33.84
N GLU A 615 -8.78 -38.19 -32.67
CA GLU A 615 -8.07 -39.48 -32.50
C GLU A 615 -8.80 -40.60 -33.26
N ASN A 616 -10.12 -40.76 -33.05
CA ASN A 616 -10.95 -41.71 -33.81
C ASN A 616 -10.94 -41.46 -35.33
N GLN A 617 -10.95 -40.20 -35.78
CA GLN A 617 -10.88 -39.85 -37.21
C GLN A 617 -9.50 -40.14 -37.82
N CYS A 618 -8.42 -39.97 -37.06
CA CYS A 618 -7.07 -40.34 -37.45
C CYS A 618 -6.90 -41.86 -37.53
N GLU A 619 -7.36 -42.62 -36.54
CA GLU A 619 -7.34 -44.10 -36.58
C GLU A 619 -8.18 -44.66 -37.74
N ALA A 620 -9.34 -44.04 -38.03
CA ALA A 620 -10.17 -44.40 -39.16
C ALA A 620 -9.66 -43.89 -40.53
N GLY A 621 -8.55 -43.14 -40.58
CA GLY A 621 -7.99 -42.58 -41.81
C GLY A 621 -8.90 -41.56 -42.53
N THR A 622 -9.82 -40.92 -41.80
CA THR A 622 -10.84 -40.00 -42.36
C THR A 622 -10.60 -38.53 -42.04
N PHE A 623 -9.61 -38.21 -41.19
CA PHE A 623 -9.24 -36.83 -40.87
C PHE A 623 -8.74 -36.06 -42.11
N SER A 624 -9.22 -34.84 -42.32
CA SER A 624 -8.86 -33.99 -43.46
C SER A 624 -8.29 -32.65 -43.00
N TYR A 625 -7.03 -32.39 -43.36
CA TYR A 625 -6.35 -31.14 -43.03
C TYR A 625 -7.04 -29.92 -43.63
N ASP A 626 -7.57 -30.02 -44.86
CA ASP A 626 -8.26 -28.90 -45.50
C ASP A 626 -9.59 -28.55 -44.84
N SER A 627 -10.36 -29.53 -44.36
CA SER A 627 -11.60 -29.24 -43.62
C SER A 627 -11.30 -28.59 -42.27
N PHE A 628 -10.23 -29.01 -41.59
CA PHE A 628 -9.71 -28.38 -40.38
C PHE A 628 -9.25 -26.92 -40.64
N PHE A 629 -8.44 -26.68 -41.67
CA PHE A 629 -7.97 -25.32 -41.97
C PHE A 629 -9.10 -24.39 -42.45
N ASP A 630 -10.05 -24.87 -43.27
CA ASP A 630 -11.22 -24.08 -43.68
C ASP A 630 -12.20 -23.82 -42.52
N PHE A 631 -12.27 -24.71 -41.52
CA PHE A 631 -12.97 -24.48 -40.26
C PHE A 631 -12.30 -23.36 -39.44
N MET A 632 -10.97 -23.43 -39.24
CA MET A 632 -10.20 -22.41 -38.54
C MET A 632 -10.30 -21.04 -39.23
N CYS A 633 -10.25 -20.99 -40.57
CA CYS A 633 -10.42 -19.74 -41.34
C CYS A 633 -11.80 -19.09 -41.18
N ARG A 634 -12.84 -19.84 -40.78
CA ARG A 634 -14.18 -19.29 -40.48
C ARG A 634 -14.29 -18.74 -39.06
N ILE A 635 -13.44 -19.19 -38.13
CA ILE A 635 -13.51 -18.86 -36.71
C ILE A 635 -12.53 -17.75 -36.32
N LEU A 636 -11.30 -17.74 -36.87
CA LEU A 636 -10.31 -16.71 -36.56
C LEU A 636 -10.86 -15.26 -36.74
N PRO A 637 -11.59 -14.91 -37.82
CA PRO A 637 -12.17 -13.56 -37.97
C PRO A 637 -13.26 -13.20 -36.94
N GLN A 638 -13.75 -14.17 -36.15
CA GLN A 638 -14.75 -13.95 -35.10
C GLN A 638 -14.12 -13.85 -33.69
N LEU A 639 -12.82 -14.15 -33.58
CA LEU A 639 -12.06 -14.11 -32.31
C LEU A 639 -10.99 -13.02 -32.31
N CYS A 640 -10.32 -12.81 -33.46
CA CYS A 640 -9.31 -11.77 -33.63
C CYS A 640 -9.92 -10.36 -33.61
N ALA A 641 -9.13 -9.37 -33.20
CA ALA A 641 -9.52 -7.97 -33.27
C ALA A 641 -9.49 -7.45 -34.72
N PRO A 642 -10.34 -6.49 -35.14
CA PRO A 642 -10.47 -6.06 -36.54
C PRO A 642 -9.20 -5.47 -37.20
N PHE A 643 -8.13 -5.21 -36.45
CA PHE A 643 -6.83 -4.79 -37.01
C PHE A 643 -5.96 -5.97 -37.46
N ARG A 644 -6.26 -7.20 -37.00
CA ARG A 644 -5.61 -8.47 -37.41
C ARG A 644 -6.26 -9.09 -38.65
N ASP A 645 -7.43 -8.62 -39.06
CA ASP A 645 -8.12 -8.97 -40.32
C ASP A 645 -7.18 -9.22 -41.53
N PRO A 646 -6.21 -8.35 -41.87
CA PRO A 646 -5.31 -8.59 -43.00
C PRO A 646 -4.39 -9.80 -42.80
N GLU A 647 -3.91 -10.07 -41.58
CA GLU A 647 -3.09 -11.24 -41.26
C GLU A 647 -3.89 -12.54 -41.42
N VAL A 648 -5.14 -12.54 -40.92
CA VAL A 648 -6.05 -13.69 -41.02
C VAL A 648 -6.51 -13.93 -42.48
N LYS A 649 -6.73 -12.88 -43.27
CA LYS A 649 -7.03 -12.98 -44.71
C LYS A 649 -5.85 -13.55 -45.50
N ALA A 650 -4.64 -13.05 -45.24
CA ALA A 650 -3.42 -13.60 -45.84
C ALA A 650 -3.23 -15.09 -45.50
N PHE A 651 -3.60 -15.55 -44.30
CA PHE A 651 -3.58 -16.98 -43.96
C PHE A 651 -4.65 -17.80 -44.70
N ALA A 652 -5.86 -17.26 -44.88
CA ALA A 652 -6.94 -17.93 -45.60
C ALA A 652 -6.66 -18.06 -47.12
N GLU A 653 -6.00 -17.05 -47.71
CA GLU A 653 -5.61 -17.02 -49.13
C GLU A 653 -4.41 -17.94 -49.42
N ASN A 654 -3.44 -18.05 -48.49
CA ASN A 654 -2.27 -18.91 -48.63
C ASN A 654 -2.60 -20.40 -48.38
N LYS A 655 -3.29 -21.04 -49.33
CA LYS A 655 -3.54 -22.48 -49.34
C LYS A 655 -2.34 -23.33 -49.79
N THR A 656 -1.29 -22.72 -50.35
CA THR A 656 -0.09 -23.42 -50.84
C THR A 656 0.97 -23.59 -49.74
N GLY A 657 1.21 -24.83 -49.32
CA GLY A 657 2.29 -25.19 -48.41
C GLY A 657 2.14 -26.58 -47.82
N ASP A 658 3.18 -27.04 -47.12
CA ASP A 658 3.15 -28.21 -46.25
C ASP A 658 2.11 -28.00 -45.12
N PRO A 659 1.29 -29.00 -44.74
CA PRO A 659 0.40 -28.89 -43.59
C PRO A 659 1.13 -28.48 -42.29
N ILE A 660 2.39 -28.89 -42.09
CA ILE A 660 3.21 -28.51 -40.93
C ILE A 660 3.54 -27.00 -40.97
N ASP A 661 3.93 -26.47 -42.14
CA ASP A 661 4.21 -25.04 -42.31
C ASP A 661 2.95 -24.17 -42.28
N ARG A 662 1.78 -24.75 -42.53
CA ARG A 662 0.48 -24.08 -42.38
C ARG A 662 0.02 -24.12 -40.90
N LEU A 663 0.35 -25.19 -40.18
CA LEU A 663 0.08 -25.36 -38.75
C LEU A 663 0.93 -24.42 -37.88
N SER A 664 2.21 -24.21 -38.20
CA SER A 664 3.07 -23.25 -37.49
C SER A 664 2.61 -21.80 -37.69
N ARG A 665 2.19 -21.44 -38.91
CA ARG A 665 1.56 -20.12 -39.20
C ARG A 665 0.23 -19.95 -38.47
N LEU A 666 -0.60 -20.99 -38.39
CA LEU A 666 -1.84 -21.00 -37.60
C LEU A 666 -1.55 -20.77 -36.11
N MET A 667 -0.57 -21.47 -35.55
CA MET A 667 -0.15 -21.31 -34.16
C MET A 667 0.37 -19.90 -33.88
N GLY A 668 1.15 -19.30 -34.79
CA GLY A 668 1.56 -17.90 -34.68
C GLY A 668 0.38 -16.91 -34.57
N ILE A 669 -0.70 -17.14 -35.33
CA ILE A 669 -1.91 -16.31 -35.24
C ILE A 669 -2.64 -16.55 -33.90
N ILE A 670 -2.64 -17.77 -33.37
CA ILE A 670 -3.22 -18.10 -32.05
C ILE A 670 -2.38 -17.51 -30.90
N ASP A 671 -1.06 -17.46 -31.03
CA ASP A 671 -0.17 -16.74 -30.12
C ASP A 671 -0.50 -15.23 -30.12
N LEU A 672 -0.65 -14.60 -31.30
CA LEU A 672 -1.05 -13.19 -31.41
C LEU A 672 -2.44 -12.92 -30.83
N LEU A 673 -3.41 -13.81 -31.06
CA LEU A 673 -4.73 -13.77 -30.43
C LEU A 673 -4.64 -13.84 -28.89
N SER A 674 -3.73 -14.68 -28.37
CA SER A 674 -3.50 -14.84 -26.93
C SER A 674 -2.88 -13.58 -26.32
N LEU A 675 -1.94 -12.92 -27.03
CA LEU A 675 -1.39 -11.62 -26.65
C LEU A 675 -2.44 -10.50 -26.71
N ASP A 676 -3.23 -10.43 -27.78
CA ASP A 676 -4.27 -9.41 -27.95
C ASP A 676 -5.35 -9.55 -26.85
N HIS A 677 -5.74 -10.79 -26.51
CA HIS A 677 -6.63 -11.07 -25.37
C HIS A 677 -6.01 -10.69 -24.02
N THR A 678 -4.72 -11.00 -23.80
CA THR A 678 -4.00 -10.64 -22.57
C THR A 678 -3.91 -9.13 -22.39
N ASN A 679 -3.53 -8.40 -23.46
CA ASN A 679 -3.47 -6.95 -23.47
C ASN A 679 -4.85 -6.29 -23.27
N PHE A 680 -5.94 -6.90 -23.77
CA PHE A 680 -7.30 -6.48 -23.46
C PHE A 680 -7.65 -6.68 -21.98
N MET A 681 -7.33 -7.85 -21.40
CA MET A 681 -7.57 -8.13 -19.99
C MET A 681 -6.78 -7.18 -19.06
N ILE A 682 -5.54 -6.86 -19.40
CA ILE A 682 -4.73 -5.84 -18.71
C ILE A 682 -5.43 -4.48 -18.77
N GLN A 683 -5.89 -4.02 -19.94
CA GLN A 683 -6.60 -2.74 -20.10
C GLN A 683 -7.92 -2.68 -19.31
N VAL A 684 -8.64 -3.79 -19.18
CA VAL A 684 -9.87 -3.87 -18.37
C VAL A 684 -9.57 -3.83 -16.86
N ALA A 685 -8.48 -4.45 -16.42
CA ALA A 685 -8.08 -4.48 -15.01
C ALA A 685 -7.32 -3.22 -14.55
N ALA A 686 -6.60 -2.54 -15.45
CA ALA A 686 -5.70 -1.42 -15.17
C ALA A 686 -6.28 -0.34 -14.23
N PRO A 687 -7.55 0.13 -14.37
CA PRO A 687 -8.09 1.16 -13.47
C PRO A 687 -8.18 0.72 -12.00
N GLN A 688 -8.38 -0.58 -11.74
CA GLN A 688 -8.41 -1.13 -10.38
C GLN A 688 -6.99 -1.42 -9.88
N LEU A 689 -6.15 -2.02 -10.74
CA LEU A 689 -4.75 -2.31 -10.42
C LEU A 689 -3.99 -1.03 -10.05
N ILE A 690 -4.08 0.05 -10.85
CA ILE A 690 -3.43 1.34 -10.59
C ILE A 690 -3.87 1.98 -9.26
N GLN A 691 -5.11 1.72 -8.80
CA GLN A 691 -5.60 2.24 -7.53
C GLN A 691 -4.99 1.51 -6.31
N GLU A 692 -4.78 0.20 -6.40
CA GLU A 692 -4.20 -0.60 -5.32
C GLU A 692 -2.66 -0.73 -5.41
N ALA A 693 -2.09 -0.43 -6.57
CA ALA A 693 -0.69 -0.67 -6.93
C ALA A 693 0.35 -0.16 -5.92
N PRO A 694 0.31 1.09 -5.42
CA PRO A 694 1.33 1.57 -4.47
C PRO A 694 1.29 0.77 -3.15
N GLY A 695 0.10 0.38 -2.70
CA GLY A 695 -0.08 -0.44 -1.51
C GLY A 695 0.26 -1.92 -1.72
N TYR A 696 0.21 -2.43 -2.95
CA TYR A 696 0.71 -3.76 -3.30
C TYR A 696 2.25 -3.77 -3.33
N GLU A 697 2.87 -2.77 -3.96
CA GLU A 697 4.32 -2.66 -4.06
C GLU A 697 4.96 -2.44 -2.69
N GLN A 698 4.41 -1.53 -1.87
CA GLN A 698 4.83 -1.33 -0.46
C GLN A 698 4.84 -2.64 0.35
N ARG A 699 3.76 -3.43 0.28
CA ARG A 699 3.66 -4.71 1.00
C ARG A 699 4.61 -5.77 0.44
N THR A 700 4.80 -5.81 -0.87
CA THR A 700 5.68 -6.80 -1.52
C THR A 700 7.15 -6.51 -1.24
N PHE A 701 7.55 -5.24 -1.26
CA PHE A 701 8.89 -4.80 -0.89
C PHE A 701 9.17 -4.97 0.61
N GLN A 702 8.22 -4.61 1.48
CA GLN A 702 8.37 -4.78 2.93
C GLN A 702 8.49 -6.27 3.31
N LYS A 703 7.73 -7.17 2.66
CA LYS A 703 7.93 -8.62 2.80
C LYS A 703 9.33 -9.05 2.35
N GLY A 704 9.76 -8.64 1.15
CA GLY A 704 11.10 -8.99 0.66
C GLY A 704 12.24 -8.53 1.58
N LEU A 705 12.03 -7.47 2.37
CA LEU A 705 12.93 -6.99 3.42
C LEU A 705 12.83 -7.79 4.74
N GLU A 706 11.63 -8.27 5.10
CA GLU A 706 11.39 -9.16 6.25
C GLU A 706 11.96 -10.57 6.00
N ASP A 707 11.79 -11.08 4.77
CA ASP A 707 12.31 -12.36 4.26
C ASP A 707 13.82 -12.32 3.99
N GLY A 708 14.47 -11.15 4.15
CA GLY A 708 15.90 -10.94 3.90
C GLY A 708 16.33 -10.91 2.42
N THR A 709 15.42 -11.23 1.49
CA THR A 709 15.68 -11.28 0.04
C THR A 709 16.06 -9.92 -0.59
N ILE A 710 15.71 -8.82 0.08
CA ILE A 710 16.03 -7.44 -0.31
C ILE A 710 16.81 -6.79 0.85
N THR A 711 18.06 -6.43 0.61
CA THR A 711 18.85 -5.57 1.53
C THR A 711 18.61 -4.09 1.21
N LEU A 712 19.12 -3.19 2.05
CA LEU A 712 19.02 -1.73 1.83
C LEU A 712 20.40 -1.07 1.63
N GLU A 713 21.44 -1.85 1.34
CA GLU A 713 22.80 -1.33 1.30
C GLU A 713 23.07 -0.43 0.09
N ARG A 714 22.58 -0.81 -1.10
CA ARG A 714 22.76 -0.02 -2.34
C ARG A 714 21.99 1.29 -2.21
N THR A 715 20.77 1.25 -1.67
CA THR A 715 19.94 2.44 -1.37
C THR A 715 20.60 3.36 -0.34
N LYS A 716 21.18 2.83 0.75
CA LYS A 716 21.93 3.64 1.74
C LYS A 716 23.18 4.29 1.14
N ARG A 717 24.00 3.53 0.40
CA ARG A 717 25.19 4.04 -0.32
C ARG A 717 24.83 5.12 -1.35
N PHE A 718 23.76 4.89 -2.12
CA PHE A 718 23.20 5.84 -3.08
C PHE A 718 22.74 7.13 -2.40
N TRP A 719 21.99 7.03 -1.29
CA TRP A 719 21.51 8.20 -0.55
C TRP A 719 22.67 9.04 -0.02
N GLN A 720 23.62 8.41 0.69
CA GLN A 720 24.79 9.09 1.27
C GLN A 720 25.66 9.79 0.20
N LYS A 721 25.94 9.11 -0.93
CA LYS A 721 26.70 9.67 -2.06
C LYS A 721 26.03 10.95 -2.58
N ASN A 722 24.74 10.89 -2.89
CA ASN A 722 24.03 12.01 -3.49
C ASN A 722 23.72 13.13 -2.50
N HIS A 723 23.48 12.80 -1.23
CA HIS A 723 23.35 13.76 -0.14
C HIS A 723 24.62 14.61 -0.02
N ASN A 724 25.79 13.97 0.04
CA ASN A 724 27.08 14.65 0.18
C ASN A 724 27.39 15.52 -1.04
N LEU A 725 27.08 15.05 -2.26
CA LEU A 725 27.20 15.87 -3.48
C LEU A 725 26.33 17.13 -3.40
N VAL A 726 25.06 17.03 -3.01
CA VAL A 726 24.16 18.20 -2.91
C VAL A 726 24.59 19.14 -1.77
N VAL A 727 25.04 18.61 -0.64
CA VAL A 727 25.57 19.40 0.49
C VAL A 727 26.81 20.18 0.08
N ASP A 728 27.78 19.56 -0.59
CA ASP A 728 28.98 20.26 -1.06
C ASP A 728 28.67 21.30 -2.15
N ASP A 729 27.70 21.01 -3.02
CA ASP A 729 27.21 21.98 -4.00
C ASP A 729 26.41 23.14 -3.36
N MET A 730 25.89 22.98 -2.14
CA MET A 730 25.33 24.07 -1.34
C MET A 730 26.43 24.87 -0.63
N LYS A 731 27.43 24.21 -0.01
CA LYS A 731 28.63 24.88 0.56
C LYS A 731 29.36 25.75 -0.46
N ARG A 732 29.48 25.29 -1.72
CA ARG A 732 30.09 26.03 -2.84
C ARG A 732 29.32 27.28 -3.26
N ARG A 733 28.01 27.34 -3.00
CA ARG A 733 27.14 28.48 -3.34
C ARG A 733 27.09 29.50 -2.19
N ASP A 734 26.88 29.02 -0.96
CA ASP A 734 26.59 29.85 0.22
C ASP A 734 27.50 29.49 1.42
N PRO A 735 28.81 29.79 1.37
CA PRO A 735 29.76 29.40 2.43
C PRO A 735 29.41 30.00 3.81
N GLU A 736 29.02 31.28 3.87
CA GLU A 736 28.68 31.95 5.15
C GLU A 736 27.46 31.35 5.87
N ILE A 737 26.56 30.67 5.14
CA ILE A 737 25.36 30.06 5.71
C ILE A 737 25.69 28.65 6.22
N ALA A 738 26.57 27.93 5.51
CA ALA A 738 26.93 26.55 5.83
C ALA A 738 27.67 26.38 7.16
N GLU A 739 28.38 27.41 7.63
CA GLU A 739 29.03 27.42 8.95
C GLU A 739 28.07 27.73 10.11
N ARG A 740 26.90 28.33 9.83
CA ARG A 740 25.97 28.86 10.85
C ARG A 740 24.75 27.98 11.08
N ARG A 741 24.48 26.99 10.21
CA ARG A 741 23.47 25.95 10.38
C ARG A 741 23.96 24.65 9.74
N GLN A 742 23.60 23.52 10.32
CA GLN A 742 23.65 22.23 9.61
C GLN A 742 22.80 22.35 8.35
N VAL A 743 23.43 22.23 7.17
CA VAL A 743 22.77 22.37 5.87
C VAL A 743 22.12 21.04 5.52
N GLN A 744 20.87 20.85 5.96
CA GLN A 744 20.08 19.70 5.55
C GLN A 744 19.45 19.99 4.16
N PRO A 745 19.83 19.25 3.10
CA PRO A 745 19.29 19.47 1.76
C PRO A 745 17.86 18.91 1.65
N PRO A 746 16.98 19.50 0.81
CA PRO A 746 15.65 18.93 0.57
C PRO A 746 15.74 17.51 -0.02
N ALA A 747 15.06 16.55 0.60
CA ALA A 747 15.12 15.13 0.21
C ALA A 747 14.83 14.89 -1.29
N ALA A 748 13.77 15.52 -1.82
CA ALA A 748 13.43 15.44 -3.24
C ALA A 748 14.54 15.96 -4.19
N LYS A 749 15.42 16.86 -3.73
CA LYS A 749 16.57 17.35 -4.51
C LYS A 749 17.75 16.37 -4.44
N VAL A 750 17.98 15.72 -3.29
CA VAL A 750 18.96 14.62 -3.15
C VAL A 750 18.56 13.45 -4.03
N TYR A 751 17.28 13.09 -4.03
CA TYR A 751 16.75 12.01 -4.86
C TYR A 751 16.80 12.34 -6.36
N ALA A 752 16.38 13.54 -6.77
CA ALA A 752 16.48 13.99 -8.16
C ALA A 752 17.95 14.11 -8.65
N GLN A 753 18.90 14.44 -7.76
CA GLN A 753 20.33 14.33 -8.05
C GLN A 753 20.69 12.86 -8.33
N GLY A 754 20.33 11.95 -7.44
CA GLY A 754 20.67 10.53 -7.56
C GLY A 754 20.15 9.85 -8.83
N LEU A 755 18.89 10.09 -9.18
CA LEU A 755 18.30 9.56 -10.42
C LEU A 755 19.06 10.06 -11.68
N VAL A 756 19.45 11.34 -11.69
CA VAL A 756 20.27 11.92 -12.75
C VAL A 756 21.70 11.37 -12.73
N ASP A 757 22.25 11.08 -11.56
CA ASP A 757 23.58 10.49 -11.38
C ASP A 757 23.66 9.03 -11.83
N LEU A 758 22.54 8.28 -11.85
CA LEU A 758 22.48 6.94 -12.45
C LEU A 758 22.53 7.03 -13.98
N VAL A 759 21.65 7.83 -14.59
CA VAL A 759 21.44 7.83 -16.05
C VAL A 759 22.44 8.70 -16.81
N LEU A 760 22.90 9.82 -16.24
CA LEU A 760 23.75 10.82 -16.92
C LEU A 760 25.20 10.83 -16.37
N ASN A 761 25.69 9.67 -15.92
CA ASN A 761 27.10 9.44 -15.64
C ASN A 761 27.91 9.27 -16.95
N ASN A 762 29.23 9.53 -16.92
CA ASN A 762 30.10 9.39 -18.10
C ASN A 762 30.57 7.94 -18.35
N ALA A 763 30.27 7.02 -17.44
CA ALA A 763 30.51 5.59 -17.57
C ALA A 763 29.22 4.84 -17.20
N PRO A 764 28.98 3.64 -17.76
CA PRO A 764 27.85 2.80 -17.37
C PRO A 764 27.90 2.51 -15.86
N VAL A 765 26.73 2.49 -15.23
CA VAL A 765 26.59 2.14 -13.81
C VAL A 765 26.36 0.63 -13.74
N PRO A 766 27.20 -0.14 -13.04
CA PRO A 766 26.95 -1.57 -12.82
C PRO A 766 25.72 -1.76 -11.91
N SER A 767 25.01 -2.86 -12.10
CA SER A 767 23.77 -3.20 -11.37
C SER A 767 23.94 -3.17 -9.84
N ASP A 768 25.14 -3.48 -9.34
CA ASP A 768 25.53 -3.41 -7.92
C ASP A 768 25.41 -2.01 -7.30
N LEU A 769 25.38 -0.94 -8.12
CA LEU A 769 25.24 0.45 -7.70
C LEU A 769 23.83 1.04 -7.90
N VAL A 770 22.89 0.25 -8.43
CA VAL A 770 21.49 0.62 -8.57
C VAL A 770 20.76 0.37 -7.24
N PRO A 771 19.96 1.33 -6.71
CA PRO A 771 19.18 1.12 -5.48
C PRO A 771 18.21 -0.05 -5.60
N GLU A 772 17.99 -0.77 -4.50
CA GLU A 772 17.08 -1.91 -4.46
C GLU A 772 15.62 -1.54 -4.80
N THR A 773 15.23 -0.28 -4.60
CA THR A 773 13.89 0.22 -4.98
C THR A 773 13.73 0.41 -6.49
N LEU A 774 14.84 0.68 -7.20
CA LEU A 774 14.89 0.92 -8.65
C LEU A 774 15.28 -0.33 -9.46
N GLU A 775 15.36 -1.50 -8.84
CA GLU A 775 15.80 -2.75 -9.50
C GLU A 775 14.90 -3.15 -10.68
N LEU A 776 13.58 -2.94 -10.55
CA LEU A 776 12.61 -3.18 -11.64
C LEU A 776 12.83 -2.24 -12.84
N ASP A 777 13.33 -1.03 -12.60
CA ASP A 777 13.57 -0.02 -13.63
C ASP A 777 14.96 -0.08 -14.26
N ASN A 778 15.84 -1.00 -13.87
CA ASN A 778 17.24 -1.00 -14.33
C ASN A 778 17.37 -0.98 -15.87
N ALA A 779 16.65 -1.86 -16.58
CA ALA A 779 16.64 -1.86 -18.05
C ALA A 779 16.10 -0.55 -18.66
N ARG A 780 15.15 0.12 -18.00
CA ARG A 780 14.65 1.44 -18.39
C ARG A 780 15.72 2.52 -18.19
N LEU A 781 16.44 2.49 -17.07
CA LEU A 781 17.54 3.40 -16.78
C LEU A 781 18.71 3.21 -17.78
N GLU A 782 19.01 1.97 -18.17
CA GLU A 782 20.00 1.66 -19.22
C GLU A 782 19.55 2.16 -20.60
N MET A 783 18.28 1.97 -21.00
CA MET A 783 17.73 2.56 -22.23
C MET A 783 17.82 4.09 -22.25
N LEU A 784 17.53 4.75 -21.12
CA LEU A 784 17.64 6.20 -20.97
C LEU A 784 19.10 6.66 -20.99
N HIS A 785 20.04 5.86 -20.45
CA HIS A 785 21.48 6.11 -20.49
C HIS A 785 22.02 6.04 -21.93
N MET A 786 21.69 4.97 -22.66
CA MET A 786 21.98 4.82 -24.10
C MET A 786 21.41 6.00 -24.90
N THR A 787 20.16 6.41 -24.62
CA THR A 787 19.51 7.54 -25.30
C THR A 787 20.22 8.85 -25.02
N ALA A 788 20.60 9.11 -23.77
CA ALA A 788 21.40 10.28 -23.39
C ALA A 788 22.78 10.28 -24.06
N PHE A 789 23.43 9.12 -24.22
CA PHE A 789 24.71 8.97 -24.92
C PHE A 789 24.56 9.24 -26.42
N LYS A 790 23.53 8.70 -27.08
CA LYS A 790 23.20 8.98 -28.48
C LYS A 790 22.96 10.48 -28.71
N ILE A 791 22.21 11.15 -27.82
CA ILE A 791 22.00 12.62 -27.85
C ILE A 791 23.32 13.40 -27.64
N ALA A 792 24.08 13.09 -26.59
CA ALA A 792 25.31 13.82 -26.26
C ALA A 792 26.38 13.67 -27.35
N ALA A 793 26.47 12.49 -27.96
CA ALA A 793 27.38 12.19 -29.06
C ALA A 793 27.01 12.89 -30.37
N THR A 794 25.74 12.80 -30.79
CA THR A 794 25.28 13.46 -32.02
C THR A 794 25.36 14.98 -31.90
N ALA A 795 25.02 15.54 -30.74
CA ALA A 795 25.25 16.94 -30.43
C ALA A 795 26.75 17.31 -30.45
N ALA A 796 27.66 16.45 -29.96
CA ALA A 796 29.10 16.70 -30.04
C ALA A 796 29.61 16.76 -31.49
N ILE A 797 29.20 15.80 -32.32
CA ILE A 797 29.54 15.74 -33.75
C ILE A 797 28.99 16.96 -34.51
N LEU A 798 27.75 17.37 -34.21
CA LEU A 798 27.14 18.56 -34.81
C LEU A 798 27.81 19.85 -34.30
N LEU A 799 28.19 19.94 -33.03
CA LEU A 799 28.85 21.12 -32.47
C LEU A 799 30.30 21.26 -32.98
N THR A 800 31.06 20.17 -33.12
CA THR A 800 32.39 20.23 -33.75
C THR A 800 32.27 20.62 -35.23
N ALA A 801 31.30 20.06 -35.97
CA ALA A 801 31.04 20.47 -37.35
C ALA A 801 30.62 21.95 -37.46
N LYS A 802 29.74 22.46 -36.59
CA LYS A 802 29.37 23.89 -36.52
C LYS A 802 30.58 24.79 -36.29
N ASN A 803 31.42 24.45 -35.30
CA ASN A 803 32.62 25.21 -34.94
C ASN A 803 33.67 25.21 -36.06
N LEU A 804 33.96 24.04 -36.66
CA LEU A 804 34.89 23.89 -37.78
C LEU A 804 34.43 24.68 -39.02
N LEU A 805 33.11 24.79 -39.23
CA LEU A 805 32.49 25.56 -40.31
C LEU A 805 32.19 27.02 -39.92
N LYS A 806 32.64 27.49 -38.74
CA LYS A 806 32.44 28.85 -38.20
C LYS A 806 30.98 29.33 -38.20
N ARG A 807 30.02 28.42 -37.98
CA ARG A 807 28.58 28.74 -37.90
C ARG A 807 28.14 28.89 -36.44
N ASP A 808 27.05 29.65 -36.22
CA ASP A 808 26.44 29.80 -34.89
C ASP A 808 26.08 28.43 -34.29
N SER A 809 26.53 28.16 -33.06
CA SER A 809 26.24 26.93 -32.32
C SER A 809 24.74 26.78 -32.02
N ARG A 810 23.99 27.89 -31.95
CA ARG A 810 22.54 27.92 -31.76
C ARG A 810 21.74 27.59 -33.03
N SER A 811 22.38 27.55 -34.20
CA SER A 811 21.69 27.17 -35.45
C SER A 811 21.21 25.71 -35.38
N GLN A 812 19.94 25.48 -35.73
CA GLN A 812 19.32 24.15 -35.71
C GLN A 812 19.65 23.37 -36.98
N TRP A 813 20.31 22.22 -36.84
CA TRP A 813 20.65 21.26 -37.89
C TRP A 813 19.80 20.00 -37.70
N LYS A 814 18.49 20.18 -37.52
CA LYS A 814 17.59 19.10 -37.10
C LYS A 814 17.50 17.96 -38.11
N ALA A 815 17.44 18.27 -39.41
CA ALA A 815 17.41 17.24 -40.44
C ALA A 815 18.71 16.40 -40.48
N GLU A 816 19.85 16.98 -40.11
CA GLU A 816 21.09 16.25 -39.88
C GLU A 816 21.04 15.42 -38.59
N ALA A 817 20.54 15.98 -37.48
CA ALA A 817 20.40 15.26 -36.21
C ALA A 817 19.49 14.03 -36.32
N ASP A 818 18.28 14.21 -36.84
CA ASP A 818 17.27 13.14 -36.97
C ASP A 818 17.82 11.97 -37.82
N ARG A 819 18.52 12.27 -38.92
CA ARG A 819 19.17 11.26 -39.81
C ARG A 819 20.41 10.57 -39.23
N ILE A 820 20.98 11.08 -38.14
CA ILE A 820 22.09 10.41 -37.44
C ILE A 820 21.56 9.62 -36.24
N MET A 821 20.50 10.10 -35.58
CA MET A 821 19.79 9.35 -34.53
C MET A 821 19.08 8.11 -35.08
N SER A 822 18.64 8.12 -36.34
CA SER A 822 18.03 6.98 -37.04
C SER A 822 19.04 5.97 -37.62
N LEU A 823 20.19 5.77 -36.98
CA LEU A 823 21.23 4.83 -37.40
C LEU A 823 21.58 3.88 -36.26
N ASP A 824 21.88 2.64 -36.59
CA ASP A 824 22.18 1.59 -35.62
C ASP A 824 23.63 1.69 -35.13
N PHE A 825 23.82 2.37 -33.99
CA PHE A 825 25.12 2.75 -33.41
C PHE A 825 26.08 1.60 -33.06
N THR A 826 25.67 0.34 -33.24
CA THR A 826 26.50 -0.87 -33.12
C THR A 826 27.48 -1.02 -34.29
N GLU A 827 27.09 -0.73 -35.53
CA GLU A 827 27.88 -1.03 -36.74
C GLU A 827 28.39 0.20 -37.52
N ILE A 828 28.17 1.43 -37.03
CA ILE A 828 28.40 2.64 -37.82
C ILE A 828 29.89 2.91 -38.12
N LYS A 829 30.26 2.79 -39.39
CA LYS A 829 31.50 3.38 -39.93
C LYS A 829 31.39 4.92 -39.90
N PRO A 830 32.37 5.66 -39.36
CA PRO A 830 32.29 7.11 -39.17
C PRO A 830 32.15 7.89 -40.50
N GLU A 831 32.67 7.33 -41.59
CA GLU A 831 32.48 7.82 -42.97
C GLU A 831 31.01 7.99 -43.35
N ARG A 832 30.10 7.17 -42.81
CA ARG A 832 28.65 7.28 -43.09
C ARG A 832 28.08 8.57 -42.50
N ILE A 833 28.40 8.90 -41.26
CA ILE A 833 27.95 10.14 -40.61
C ILE A 833 28.59 11.36 -41.29
N GLN A 834 29.87 11.28 -41.64
CA GLN A 834 30.55 12.30 -42.43
C GLN A 834 29.84 12.54 -43.77
N SER A 835 29.45 11.48 -44.49
CA SER A 835 28.73 11.61 -45.78
C SER A 835 27.38 12.33 -45.64
N ILE A 836 26.65 12.13 -44.53
CA ILE A 836 25.38 12.82 -44.25
C ILE A 836 25.62 14.33 -44.06
N ILE A 837 26.65 14.71 -43.30
CA ILE A 837 26.99 16.12 -43.06
C ILE A 837 27.52 16.76 -44.35
N GLU A 838 28.41 16.11 -45.09
CA GLU A 838 28.96 16.66 -46.33
C GLU A 838 27.93 16.78 -47.46
N SER A 839 26.95 15.87 -47.53
CA SER A 839 25.85 15.94 -48.52
C SER A 839 24.99 17.21 -48.40
N THR A 840 24.96 17.85 -47.22
CA THR A 840 24.26 19.12 -46.98
C THR A 840 25.19 20.31 -46.89
N ARG A 841 26.43 20.13 -46.42
CA ARG A 841 27.37 21.21 -46.09
C ARG A 841 28.81 20.79 -46.44
N PRO A 842 29.34 21.13 -47.63
CA PRO A 842 30.71 20.78 -48.00
C PRO A 842 31.74 21.42 -47.07
N MET A 843 32.81 20.67 -46.78
CA MET A 843 33.80 20.99 -45.75
C MET A 843 35.24 20.98 -46.31
N PRO A 844 36.17 21.83 -45.82
CA PRO A 844 37.60 21.77 -46.19
C PRO A 844 38.27 20.49 -45.67
N ALA A 845 39.23 19.93 -46.43
CA ALA A 845 39.85 18.63 -46.12
C ALA A 845 40.45 18.51 -44.71
N ALA A 846 41.08 19.57 -44.19
CA ALA A 846 41.64 19.59 -42.83
C ALA A 846 40.56 19.53 -41.73
N ALA A 847 39.37 20.08 -41.98
CA ALA A 847 38.23 19.97 -41.07
C ALA A 847 37.56 18.59 -41.17
N ARG A 848 37.55 17.95 -42.35
CA ARG A 848 37.04 16.58 -42.53
C ARG A 848 37.82 15.56 -41.69
N SER A 849 39.16 15.61 -41.72
CA SER A 849 40.00 14.68 -40.95
C SER A 849 39.91 14.93 -39.44
N GLN A 850 39.76 16.18 -39.00
CA GLN A 850 39.47 16.53 -37.61
C GLN A 850 38.08 16.04 -37.17
N LEU A 851 37.05 16.20 -38.01
CA LEU A 851 35.71 15.69 -37.70
C LEU A 851 35.72 14.16 -37.56
N LEU A 852 36.35 13.44 -38.50
CA LEU A 852 36.52 11.98 -38.44
C LEU A 852 37.22 11.50 -37.17
N SER A 853 38.24 12.20 -36.68
CA SER A 853 38.93 11.81 -35.44
C SER A 853 38.06 12.03 -34.20
N THR A 854 37.21 13.07 -34.18
CA THR A 854 36.19 13.21 -33.13
C THR A 854 35.11 12.14 -33.22
N MET A 855 34.60 11.82 -34.42
CA MET A 855 33.61 10.75 -34.64
C MET A 855 34.11 9.40 -34.10
N ARG A 856 35.34 8.98 -34.45
CA ARG A 856 35.92 7.71 -33.97
C ARG A 856 35.97 7.62 -32.43
N ARG A 857 36.33 8.73 -31.75
CA ARG A 857 36.40 8.81 -30.28
C ARG A 857 35.04 8.92 -29.58
N VAL A 858 34.02 9.35 -30.31
CA VAL A 858 32.66 9.58 -29.79
C VAL A 858 31.75 8.37 -30.06
N LEU A 859 31.96 7.61 -31.14
CA LEU A 859 31.13 6.45 -31.49
C LEU A 859 31.40 5.21 -30.62
N SER A 860 32.66 4.91 -30.28
CA SER A 860 32.99 3.70 -29.49
C SER A 860 32.24 3.60 -28.14
N PRO A 861 32.10 4.67 -27.33
CA PRO A 861 31.27 4.64 -26.11
C PRO A 861 29.78 4.37 -26.37
N ILE A 862 29.23 4.80 -27.50
CA ILE A 862 27.82 4.58 -27.85
C ILE A 862 27.60 3.14 -28.31
N ALA A 863 28.55 2.58 -29.07
CA ALA A 863 28.51 1.19 -29.48
C ALA A 863 28.47 0.29 -28.22
N THR A 864 29.38 0.51 -27.26
CA THR A 864 29.37 -0.24 -25.99
C THR A 864 28.08 -0.05 -25.19
N ALA A 865 27.54 1.18 -25.13
CA ALA A 865 26.30 1.49 -24.41
C ALA A 865 25.02 1.02 -25.15
N THR A 866 25.12 0.68 -26.43
CA THR A 866 24.02 0.05 -27.19
C THR A 866 24.10 -1.46 -26.98
N THR A 867 25.28 -2.08 -27.19
CA THR A 867 25.47 -3.52 -26.95
C THR A 867 25.19 -3.95 -25.51
N SER A 868 25.34 -3.07 -24.52
CA SER A 868 24.92 -3.38 -23.14
C SER A 868 23.41 -3.48 -23.02
N VAL A 869 22.64 -2.56 -23.62
CA VAL A 869 21.17 -2.61 -23.65
C VAL A 869 20.70 -3.84 -24.43
N ASP A 870 21.31 -4.11 -25.58
CA ASP A 870 20.98 -5.29 -26.40
C ASP A 870 21.20 -6.59 -25.60
N ASN A 871 22.30 -6.67 -24.84
CA ASN A 871 22.58 -7.80 -23.93
C ASN A 871 21.60 -7.87 -22.75
N THR A 872 21.25 -6.74 -22.11
CA THR A 872 20.28 -6.72 -21.00
C THR A 872 18.89 -7.16 -21.46
N MET A 873 18.44 -6.70 -22.64
CA MET A 873 17.18 -7.14 -23.25
C MET A 873 17.21 -8.64 -23.58
N ASN A 874 18.29 -9.13 -24.20
CA ASN A 874 18.45 -10.56 -24.51
C ASN A 874 18.58 -11.43 -23.25
N SER A 875 19.05 -10.89 -22.11
CA SER A 875 19.13 -11.58 -20.81
C SER A 875 17.81 -11.59 -20.03
N GLN A 876 16.90 -10.65 -20.33
CA GLN A 876 15.52 -10.66 -19.82
C GLN A 876 14.60 -11.59 -20.62
N MET A 877 14.98 -11.93 -21.86
CA MET A 877 14.33 -12.98 -22.65
C MET A 877 14.70 -14.37 -22.08
N PRO A 878 13.74 -15.30 -21.89
CA PRO A 878 14.05 -16.64 -21.41
C PRO A 878 14.76 -17.44 -22.52
N SER A 879 16.09 -17.49 -22.47
CA SER A 879 16.93 -18.25 -23.40
C SER A 879 16.77 -19.76 -23.19
N VAL A 880 15.97 -20.42 -24.03
CA VAL A 880 15.76 -21.88 -24.00
C VAL A 880 16.91 -22.58 -24.72
N GLU A 881 18.04 -22.74 -24.04
CA GLU A 881 19.21 -23.46 -24.58
C GLU A 881 18.95 -24.98 -24.64
N TYR A 882 18.88 -25.53 -25.85
CA TYR A 882 18.50 -26.92 -26.09
C TYR A 882 19.72 -27.86 -26.10
N VAL A 883 19.81 -28.74 -25.10
CA VAL A 883 20.81 -29.83 -25.06
C VAL A 883 20.27 -31.07 -25.77
N SER A 884 20.59 -31.21 -27.06
CA SER A 884 20.20 -32.37 -27.88
C SER A 884 21.35 -33.37 -28.05
N GLY A 885 21.45 -34.35 -27.15
CA GLY A 885 22.40 -35.46 -27.28
C GLY A 885 22.20 -36.56 -26.22
N PRO A 886 22.49 -37.84 -26.54
CA PRO A 886 22.37 -38.94 -25.58
C PRO A 886 23.44 -38.85 -24.48
N ILE A 887 23.04 -39.12 -23.23
CA ILE A 887 23.91 -38.98 -22.05
C ILE A 887 24.97 -40.09 -22.04
N SER A 888 26.13 -39.80 -22.64
CA SER A 888 27.35 -40.60 -22.52
C SER A 888 28.23 -40.03 -21.41
N SER A 889 28.34 -40.75 -20.29
CA SER A 889 29.07 -40.29 -19.11
C SER A 889 30.59 -40.35 -19.28
N SER A 890 31.24 -39.20 -19.41
CA SER A 890 32.69 -39.06 -19.17
C SER A 890 33.01 -37.69 -18.58
N ALA A 891 33.36 -37.64 -17.30
CA ALA A 891 33.91 -36.45 -16.68
C ALA A 891 35.42 -36.39 -16.94
N SER A 892 35.88 -35.35 -17.63
CA SER A 892 37.31 -35.08 -17.84
C SER A 892 37.60 -33.59 -17.78
N SER A 893 38.15 -33.16 -16.66
CA SER A 893 38.65 -31.79 -16.46
C SER A 893 39.90 -31.54 -17.31
N SER A 894 39.84 -30.61 -18.26
CA SER A 894 41.03 -30.07 -18.93
C SER A 894 40.85 -28.60 -19.31
N SER A 895 41.38 -27.70 -18.46
CA SER A 895 41.55 -26.29 -18.78
C SER A 895 42.64 -26.12 -19.85
N ALA A 896 42.25 -25.99 -21.11
CA ALA A 896 43.17 -25.81 -22.24
C ALA A 896 43.04 -24.40 -22.83
N SER A 897 43.91 -23.49 -22.40
CA SER A 897 43.99 -22.12 -22.91
C SER A 897 44.48 -22.09 -24.36
N THR A 898 43.60 -21.87 -25.32
CA THR A 898 43.94 -21.63 -26.74
C THR A 898 43.91 -20.15 -27.06
N SER A 899 45.09 -19.52 -27.08
CA SER A 899 45.29 -18.12 -27.45
C SER A 899 45.14 -17.91 -28.97
N ALA A 900 43.90 -17.71 -29.44
CA ALA A 900 43.65 -17.15 -30.75
C ALA A 900 43.83 -15.62 -30.71
N ALA A 901 44.76 -15.09 -31.49
CA ALA A 901 45.02 -13.65 -31.54
C ALA A 901 43.92 -12.92 -32.34
N ALA A 902 43.09 -12.15 -31.65
CA ALA A 902 42.20 -11.15 -32.23
C ALA A 902 42.67 -9.76 -31.79
N ASP A 903 42.69 -8.79 -32.71
CA ASP A 903 43.33 -7.49 -32.47
C ASP A 903 42.68 -6.69 -31.34
N SER A 904 43.52 -6.19 -30.43
CA SER A 904 43.14 -5.53 -29.18
C SER A 904 42.68 -4.08 -29.37
N SER A 905 41.59 -3.88 -30.11
CA SER A 905 40.86 -2.61 -30.11
C SER A 905 40.15 -2.40 -28.76
N THR A 906 40.72 -1.57 -27.90
CA THR A 906 40.18 -1.26 -26.57
C THR A 906 38.94 -0.37 -26.68
N THR A 907 37.76 -0.98 -26.70
CA THR A 907 36.47 -0.30 -26.75
C THR A 907 36.23 0.51 -25.47
N SER A 908 36.30 1.84 -25.58
CA SER A 908 36.22 2.73 -24.42
C SER A 908 34.76 2.96 -24.02
N SER A 909 34.33 2.42 -22.87
CA SER A 909 32.96 2.54 -22.32
C SER A 909 32.58 3.94 -21.79
N SER A 910 33.38 4.96 -22.07
CA SER A 910 33.17 6.33 -21.57
C SER A 910 33.70 7.39 -22.55
N PHE A 911 33.10 8.57 -22.61
CA PHE A 911 33.54 9.59 -23.55
C PHE A 911 34.93 10.13 -23.20
N THR A 912 35.93 9.79 -24.02
CA THR A 912 37.28 10.37 -23.93
C THR A 912 37.31 11.81 -24.45
N ASP A 913 36.38 12.18 -25.34
CA ASP A 913 36.35 13.49 -26.00
C ASP A 913 35.89 14.63 -25.05
N PRO A 914 36.60 15.77 -25.00
CA PRO A 914 36.22 16.88 -24.13
C PRO A 914 34.92 17.59 -24.55
N VAL A 915 34.56 17.60 -25.84
CA VAL A 915 33.30 18.21 -26.32
C VAL A 915 32.13 17.31 -25.92
N ALA A 916 32.24 16.00 -26.11
CA ALA A 916 31.21 15.05 -25.66
C ALA A 916 31.01 15.09 -24.14
N ARG A 917 32.08 15.10 -23.34
CA ARG A 917 32.00 15.28 -21.87
C ARG A 917 31.41 16.62 -21.44
N LEU A 918 31.72 17.71 -22.15
CA LEU A 918 31.14 19.03 -21.89
C LEU A 918 29.64 19.06 -22.23
N ILE A 919 29.21 18.38 -23.28
CA ILE A 919 27.79 18.29 -23.65
C ILE A 919 27.03 17.39 -22.68
N LEU A 920 27.58 16.22 -22.30
CA LEU A 920 26.94 15.34 -21.32
C LEU A 920 26.79 16.02 -19.96
N SER A 921 27.79 16.76 -19.48
CA SER A 921 27.68 17.53 -18.23
C SER A 921 26.68 18.69 -18.31
N ARG A 922 26.54 19.34 -19.47
CA ARG A 922 25.49 20.35 -19.71
C ARG A 922 24.10 19.75 -19.80
N LEU A 923 23.95 18.59 -20.43
CA LEU A 923 22.70 17.82 -20.49
C LEU A 923 22.28 17.40 -19.08
N ARG A 924 23.20 16.82 -18.31
CA ARG A 924 23.03 16.49 -16.89
C ARG A 924 22.55 17.68 -16.07
N ALA A 925 23.18 18.85 -16.20
CA ALA A 925 22.77 20.07 -15.50
C ALA A 925 21.37 20.57 -15.92
N HIS A 926 21.03 20.46 -17.21
CA HIS A 926 19.70 20.84 -17.72
C HIS A 926 18.59 19.89 -17.21
N VAL A 927 18.80 18.57 -17.31
CA VAL A 927 17.87 17.54 -16.83
C VAL A 927 17.66 17.67 -15.32
N LEU A 928 18.76 17.81 -14.55
CA LEU A 928 18.71 18.09 -13.11
C LEU A 928 17.87 19.33 -12.80
N SER A 929 18.08 20.44 -13.51
CA SER A 929 17.33 21.68 -13.28
C SER A 929 15.85 21.59 -13.63
N ARG A 930 15.41 20.66 -14.49
CA ARG A 930 13.98 20.39 -14.73
C ARG A 930 13.39 19.43 -13.70
N LEU A 931 14.14 18.39 -13.29
CA LEU A 931 13.69 17.42 -12.29
C LEU A 931 13.69 17.97 -10.85
N SER A 932 14.64 18.82 -10.47
CA SER A 932 14.72 19.39 -9.12
C SER A 932 13.77 20.59 -8.89
N ALA A 933 12.95 20.96 -9.87
CA ALA A 933 12.01 22.07 -9.79
C ALA A 933 10.85 21.74 -8.84
N ALA A 934 10.83 22.37 -7.67
CA ALA A 934 9.96 22.00 -6.56
C ALA A 934 8.54 22.56 -6.69
N SER A 935 8.36 23.69 -7.38
CA SER A 935 7.05 24.33 -7.55
C SER A 935 6.47 24.14 -8.96
N ALA A 936 5.13 24.19 -9.08
CA ALA A 936 4.46 24.10 -10.38
C ALA A 936 4.83 25.26 -11.31
N SER A 937 4.95 26.48 -10.77
CA SER A 937 5.40 27.67 -11.52
C SER A 937 6.86 27.56 -12.00
N GLU A 938 7.74 26.95 -11.21
CA GLU A 938 9.13 26.67 -11.60
C GLU A 938 9.21 25.58 -12.68
N ARG A 939 8.43 24.49 -12.56
CA ARG A 939 8.34 23.45 -13.61
C ARG A 939 7.84 24.02 -14.95
N VAL A 940 6.82 24.88 -14.92
CA VAL A 940 6.34 25.60 -16.10
C VAL A 940 7.44 26.51 -16.66
N ARG A 941 8.03 27.37 -15.83
CA ARG A 941 9.11 28.30 -16.25
C ARG A 941 10.29 27.55 -16.89
N ALA A 942 10.79 26.50 -16.23
CA ALA A 942 11.92 25.70 -16.70
C ALA A 942 11.62 25.10 -18.08
N THR A 943 10.42 24.58 -18.27
CA THR A 943 9.94 24.02 -19.55
C THR A 943 9.79 25.10 -20.62
N THR A 944 9.22 26.28 -20.31
CA THR A 944 9.15 27.43 -21.24
C THR A 944 10.55 27.91 -21.68
N THR A 945 11.53 27.90 -20.77
CA THR A 945 12.92 28.28 -21.08
C THR A 945 13.76 27.15 -21.68
N ALA A 946 13.22 25.93 -21.82
CA ALA A 946 14.03 24.75 -22.11
C ALA A 946 14.74 24.82 -23.47
N SER A 947 14.05 25.30 -24.51
CA SER A 947 14.63 25.50 -25.84
C SER A 947 15.79 26.49 -25.84
N GLN A 948 15.68 27.60 -25.10
CA GLN A 948 16.75 28.59 -24.96
C GLN A 948 17.94 28.04 -24.16
N SER A 949 17.66 27.29 -23.08
CA SER A 949 18.70 26.63 -22.26
C SER A 949 19.47 25.58 -23.05
N LEU A 950 18.80 24.73 -23.82
CA LEU A 950 19.43 23.71 -24.66
C LEU A 950 20.18 24.33 -25.85
N ALA A 951 19.65 25.39 -26.47
CA ALA A 951 20.37 26.15 -27.50
C ALA A 951 21.66 26.79 -26.95
N ALA A 952 21.63 27.33 -25.72
CA ALA A 952 22.83 27.85 -25.04
C ALA A 952 23.81 26.74 -24.63
N ALA A 953 23.31 25.55 -24.31
CA ALA A 953 24.14 24.37 -24.03
C ALA A 953 24.83 23.80 -25.29
N GLY A 954 24.32 24.08 -26.49
CA GLY A 954 24.82 23.55 -27.77
C GLY A 954 24.01 22.39 -28.34
N MET A 955 22.79 22.17 -27.85
CA MET A 955 21.86 21.10 -28.25
C MET A 955 20.49 21.63 -28.76
N PRO A 956 20.43 22.65 -29.65
CA PRO A 956 19.15 23.26 -30.08
C PRO A 956 18.22 22.33 -30.87
N GLU A 957 18.71 21.18 -31.34
CA GLU A 957 17.94 20.16 -32.07
C GLU A 957 17.10 19.25 -31.15
N PHE A 958 17.65 18.88 -29.99
CA PHE A 958 17.16 17.74 -29.19
C PHE A 958 16.09 18.10 -28.14
N VAL A 959 15.45 19.26 -28.27
CA VAL A 959 14.47 19.78 -27.30
C VAL A 959 13.33 18.79 -27.03
N ASN A 960 12.86 18.07 -28.05
CA ASN A 960 11.79 17.07 -27.91
C ASN A 960 12.27 15.80 -27.19
N GLU A 961 13.45 15.27 -27.57
CA GLU A 961 13.96 14.01 -27.03
C GLU A 961 14.49 14.16 -25.60
N VAL A 962 15.14 15.29 -25.28
CA VAL A 962 15.45 15.67 -23.90
C VAL A 962 14.18 16.00 -23.11
N GLY A 963 13.10 16.42 -23.78
CA GLY A 963 11.76 16.51 -23.23
C GLY A 963 11.28 15.15 -22.71
N LYS A 964 11.14 14.17 -23.61
CA LYS A 964 10.74 12.78 -23.29
C LYS A 964 11.62 12.19 -22.17
N LEU A 965 12.94 12.34 -22.26
CA LEU A 965 13.87 11.81 -21.25
C LEU A 965 13.64 12.40 -19.86
N VAL A 966 13.36 13.71 -19.75
CA VAL A 966 12.99 14.33 -18.47
C VAL A 966 11.62 13.85 -17.99
N ASP A 967 10.67 13.66 -18.89
CA ASP A 967 9.30 13.29 -18.53
C ASP A 967 9.20 11.81 -18.10
N GLU A 968 9.94 10.88 -18.74
CA GLU A 968 10.08 9.48 -18.29
C GLU A 968 10.82 9.38 -16.95
N LEU A 969 11.94 10.09 -16.77
CA LEU A 969 12.61 10.18 -15.46
C LEU A 969 11.69 10.78 -14.39
N GLY A 970 10.80 11.70 -14.76
CA GLY A 970 9.76 12.25 -13.90
C GLY A 970 8.77 11.18 -13.44
N LYS A 971 8.29 10.30 -14.35
CA LYS A 971 7.41 9.17 -13.99
C LYS A 971 8.09 8.21 -13.02
N VAL A 972 9.29 7.73 -13.35
CA VAL A 972 10.04 6.76 -12.52
C VAL A 972 10.24 7.31 -11.11
N ARG A 973 10.71 8.57 -11.03
CA ARG A 973 10.89 9.30 -9.76
C ARG A 973 9.60 9.38 -8.94
N ASP A 974 8.48 9.73 -9.58
CA ASP A 974 7.21 9.92 -8.88
C ASP A 974 6.62 8.59 -8.43
N VAL A 975 6.79 7.51 -9.20
CA VAL A 975 6.38 6.14 -8.82
C VAL A 975 7.23 5.60 -7.67
N ASP A 976 8.56 5.58 -7.81
CA ASP A 976 9.49 5.10 -6.76
C ASP A 976 9.29 5.88 -5.44
N TRP A 977 9.06 7.19 -5.50
CA TRP A 977 8.78 7.98 -4.31
C TRP A 977 7.42 7.63 -3.67
N THR A 978 6.39 7.29 -4.44
CA THR A 978 5.10 6.83 -3.88
C THR A 978 5.13 5.40 -3.33
N CYS A 979 5.92 4.51 -3.94
CA CYS A 979 6.04 3.12 -3.51
C CYS A 979 7.04 2.95 -2.34
N HIS A 980 8.18 3.63 -2.38
CA HIS A 980 9.29 3.40 -1.44
C HIS A 980 9.63 4.62 -0.57
N GLY A 981 8.79 5.67 -0.55
CA GLY A 981 8.99 6.87 0.28
C GLY A 981 9.27 6.59 1.76
N LEU A 982 8.57 5.63 2.38
CA LEU A 982 8.80 5.20 3.77
C LEU A 982 10.18 4.54 3.98
N VAL A 983 10.74 3.90 2.94
CA VAL A 983 12.08 3.32 2.97
C VAL A 983 13.12 4.44 2.91
N TYR A 984 12.90 5.46 2.06
CA TYR A 984 13.73 6.66 2.03
C TYR A 984 13.67 7.44 3.35
N GLU A 985 12.50 7.59 3.97
CA GLU A 985 12.36 8.23 5.29
C GLU A 985 13.13 7.47 6.39
N ARG A 986 13.11 6.13 6.37
CA ARG A 986 13.94 5.29 7.25
C ARG A 986 15.44 5.51 7.01
N VAL A 987 15.88 5.51 5.75
CA VAL A 987 17.29 5.78 5.39
C VAL A 987 17.71 7.20 5.78
N ILE A 988 16.82 8.19 5.65
CA ILE A 988 17.05 9.57 6.09
C ILE A 988 17.23 9.63 7.61
N SER A 989 16.35 9.00 8.40
CA SER A 989 16.42 9.05 9.87
C SER A 989 17.68 8.36 10.42
N GLU A 990 18.08 7.23 9.84
CA GLU A 990 19.38 6.59 10.12
C GLU A 990 20.56 7.52 9.79
N SER A 991 20.53 8.18 8.62
CA SER A 991 21.61 9.08 8.15
C SER A 991 21.72 10.41 8.93
N VAL A 992 20.71 10.75 9.75
CA VAL A 992 20.73 11.88 10.70
C VAL A 992 21.15 11.42 12.10
N SER A 993 21.08 10.12 12.37
CA SER A 993 21.48 9.49 13.64
C SER A 993 22.94 8.98 13.65
N SER A 994 23.65 9.15 12.52
CA SER A 994 25.02 8.68 12.26
C SER A 994 26.00 9.84 12.11
#